data_AF-A0A9Q0TXM9-F1
#
_entry.id   AF-A0A9Q0TXM9-F1
#
_cell.length_a   1.000
_cell.length_b   1.000
_cell.length_c   1.000
_cell.angle_alpha   90.00
_cell.angle_beta   90.00
_cell.angle_gamma   90.00
#
_symmetry.space_group_name_H-M   'P 1'
#
loop_
_entity.id
_entity.type
_entity.pdbx_description
1 polymer ?
#
loop_
_entity_poly.entity_id
_entity_poly.type
_entity_poly.pdbx_seq_one_letter_code
_entity_poly.pdbx_strand_id
1 'polypeptide(L)'
;MTRAQTCHPLDPLTAAEISVAVATVRAAGATPEVRDSMRFVEVVLLEPVKHVVALADAYFFPPFQPSLLPRTKGGPVIPTKLPPRRARLVVYSKRSNETSIWIVELSEVRATTRGGHHRGKVISSEVVPNVQPPMDAVEYAECEAVVKDFPPFREAMKKRGIDDMDLVMVDPWCAGYHSDSDAPSRRLAKPLIFCRTESDCPMENGYARPVEGIHVLVDMQNMVVIEFEDRKLIPLPPADPLRNYTSGETRGGVDRSDIKPLQIIQPEGPSFRVSGHFIEWQKWNFRIGFTPREGLVIYSVAYVDDGRGRRPVAHRLSFVEMVVPYGDPNDPHYRKNAFDAGEDGLGKNAHSLKKGCDCLGYIKYFDAHFTNFTGGVETIENCVCLHEEDHGILWKHQDWRTGLAEVRRSRRLSVSFVCTVANYEYGFFWHFYQDGKIEAEVKLTGILSLGALPPGETRKYGTTIAPGLYAPVHQHFFVARMDMAVDCRPGETFNQVVEVNVKIEEPGKDNVHNNAFYAEEELLRSELQAMRDCNPLSARHWIIRNTRTVNRSGQLTGYKLMPGSNCLPLAGSEAKFLRRAAFLKHNVWVTPYARDEMYPGGEFPNQNPRVGEGLATWVKQNRSLEETDIVLWYVFGVTHIPRLEDWPVMPVDRIGFMLMPYGFFNSSPAVDVPPSASDLDLKETVVAAKPIQNELLAKL
;
A
#
# COMPACT_ATOMS: atom_id res chain seq x y z
N MET A 1 -8.44 -0.82 -39.20
CA MET A 1 -8.73 -2.20 -38.75
C MET A 1 -9.29 -2.12 -37.35
N THR A 2 -10.43 -2.75 -37.07
CA THR A 2 -10.97 -2.86 -35.72
C THR A 2 -10.01 -3.71 -34.87
N ARG A 3 -9.54 -3.14 -33.77
CA ARG A 3 -8.67 -3.81 -32.81
C ARG A 3 -9.37 -5.05 -32.24
N ALA A 4 -8.68 -6.20 -32.21
CA ALA A 4 -9.23 -7.47 -31.72
C ALA A 4 -9.52 -7.43 -30.22
N GLN A 5 -8.62 -6.84 -29.43
CA GLN A 5 -8.81 -6.56 -28.00
C GLN A 5 -9.24 -5.10 -27.76
N THR A 6 -10.12 -4.93 -26.78
CA THR A 6 -10.69 -3.65 -26.35
C THR A 6 -10.15 -3.16 -25.00
N CYS A 7 -9.55 -4.03 -24.18
CA CYS A 7 -8.96 -3.70 -22.89
C CYS A 7 -7.44 -3.96 -22.85
N HIS A 8 -6.74 -3.18 -22.04
CA HIS A 8 -5.31 -3.36 -21.83
C HIS A 8 -5.06 -4.61 -20.96
N PRO A 9 -3.98 -5.39 -21.17
CA PRO A 9 -3.72 -6.60 -20.39
C PRO A 9 -3.36 -6.34 -18.91
N LEU A 10 -3.16 -5.08 -18.51
CA LEU A 10 -2.99 -4.67 -17.11
C LEU A 10 -4.28 -4.12 -16.47
N ASP A 11 -5.36 -3.92 -17.24
CA ASP A 11 -6.62 -3.53 -16.63
C ASP A 11 -7.07 -4.67 -15.68
N PRO A 12 -7.58 -4.37 -14.46
CA PRO A 12 -8.05 -5.39 -13.52
C PRO A 12 -9.03 -6.38 -14.16
N LEU A 13 -9.17 -7.56 -13.56
CA LEU A 13 -10.20 -8.51 -14.02
C LEU A 13 -11.58 -7.87 -13.87
N THR A 14 -12.39 -7.97 -14.92
CA THR A 14 -13.79 -7.56 -14.85
C THR A 14 -14.60 -8.55 -14.01
N ALA A 15 -15.76 -8.12 -13.50
CA ALA A 15 -16.71 -9.02 -12.82
C ALA A 15 -17.04 -10.29 -13.64
N ALA A 16 -17.18 -10.15 -14.97
CA ALA A 16 -17.42 -11.28 -15.86
C ALA A 16 -16.22 -12.23 -15.95
N GLU A 17 -15.00 -11.69 -16.04
CA GLU A 17 -13.77 -12.50 -16.04
C GLU A 17 -13.58 -13.26 -14.73
N ILE A 18 -13.86 -12.64 -13.58
CA ILE A 18 -13.82 -13.28 -12.25
C ILE A 18 -14.83 -14.43 -12.20
N SER A 19 -16.07 -14.17 -12.59
CA SER A 19 -17.14 -15.19 -12.60
C SER A 19 -16.77 -16.40 -13.45
N VAL A 20 -16.17 -16.16 -14.63
CA VAL A 20 -15.71 -17.24 -15.52
C VAL A 20 -14.53 -18.00 -14.94
N ALA A 21 -13.56 -17.30 -14.32
CA ALA A 21 -12.42 -17.95 -13.68
C ALA A 21 -12.88 -18.88 -12.54
N VAL A 22 -13.76 -18.39 -11.66
CA VAL A 22 -14.36 -19.18 -10.57
C VAL A 22 -15.14 -20.37 -11.11
N ALA A 23 -16.04 -20.15 -12.07
CA ALA A 23 -16.85 -21.23 -12.65
C ALA A 23 -15.99 -22.31 -13.30
N THR A 24 -14.88 -21.93 -13.94
CA THR A 24 -13.93 -22.84 -14.57
C THR A 24 -13.22 -23.72 -13.54
N VAL A 25 -12.71 -23.13 -12.45
CA VAL A 25 -12.05 -23.90 -11.39
C VAL A 25 -13.05 -24.78 -10.64
N ARG A 26 -14.23 -24.25 -10.32
CA ARG A 26 -15.31 -25.02 -9.67
C ARG A 26 -15.73 -26.22 -10.54
N ALA A 27 -15.86 -26.05 -11.85
CA ALA A 27 -16.19 -27.15 -12.75
C ALA A 27 -15.10 -28.24 -12.82
N ALA A 28 -13.83 -27.88 -12.56
CA ALA A 28 -12.72 -28.83 -12.52
C ALA A 28 -12.74 -29.74 -11.27
N GLY A 29 -13.52 -29.40 -10.24
CA GLY A 29 -13.72 -30.27 -9.07
C GLY A 29 -14.38 -31.61 -9.46
N ALA A 30 -13.79 -32.72 -9.01
CA ALA A 30 -14.19 -34.07 -9.43
C ALA A 30 -15.60 -34.48 -8.96
N THR A 31 -16.02 -34.05 -7.77
CA THR A 31 -17.32 -34.38 -7.17
C THR A 31 -18.03 -33.13 -6.65
N PRO A 32 -19.37 -33.13 -6.52
CA PRO A 32 -20.11 -32.00 -5.95
C PRO A 32 -19.57 -31.54 -4.59
N GLU A 33 -19.23 -32.47 -3.70
CA GLU A 33 -18.73 -32.18 -2.36
C GLU A 33 -17.37 -31.45 -2.40
N VAL A 34 -16.51 -31.80 -3.37
CA VAL A 34 -15.25 -31.08 -3.60
C VAL A 34 -15.55 -29.65 -4.04
N ARG A 35 -16.49 -29.46 -4.99
CA ARG A 35 -16.88 -28.14 -5.51
C ARG A 35 -17.48 -27.26 -4.42
N ASP A 36 -18.31 -27.83 -3.55
CA ASP A 36 -18.96 -27.12 -2.45
C ASP A 36 -18.00 -26.79 -1.32
N SER A 37 -16.89 -27.53 -1.19
CA SER A 37 -15.83 -27.26 -0.23
C SER A 37 -14.85 -26.16 -0.66
N MET A 38 -14.82 -25.81 -1.95
CA MET A 38 -13.92 -24.78 -2.47
C MET A 38 -14.29 -23.40 -1.93
N ARG A 39 -13.27 -22.69 -1.45
CA ARG A 39 -13.33 -21.30 -1.03
C ARG A 39 -12.32 -20.50 -1.82
N PHE A 40 -12.78 -19.42 -2.42
CA PHE A 40 -11.97 -18.60 -3.30
C PHE A 40 -11.42 -17.43 -2.48
N VAL A 41 -10.17 -17.55 -2.06
CA VAL A 41 -9.51 -16.56 -1.20
C VAL A 41 -9.12 -15.34 -2.02
N GLU A 42 -8.59 -15.59 -3.22
CA GLU A 42 -8.13 -14.57 -4.15
C GLU A 42 -8.44 -14.98 -5.58
N VAL A 43 -8.90 -14.03 -6.40
CA VAL A 43 -8.99 -14.16 -7.86
C VAL A 43 -8.49 -12.87 -8.48
N VAL A 44 -7.29 -12.90 -9.05
CA VAL A 44 -6.59 -11.72 -9.56
C VAL A 44 -6.11 -11.93 -10.99
N LEU A 45 -5.85 -10.83 -11.68
CA LEU A 45 -5.14 -10.86 -12.95
C LEU A 45 -3.75 -11.48 -12.71
N LEU A 46 -3.41 -12.51 -13.48
CA LEU A 46 -2.03 -12.94 -13.59
C LEU A 46 -1.32 -11.89 -14.45
N GLU A 47 -0.56 -11.01 -13.80
CA GLU A 47 0.10 -9.90 -14.47
C GLU A 47 0.92 -10.40 -15.70
N PRO A 48 0.75 -9.74 -16.86
CA PRO A 48 1.53 -10.04 -18.05
C PRO A 48 2.99 -9.66 -17.82
N VAL A 49 3.90 -10.45 -18.39
CA VAL A 49 5.33 -10.13 -18.37
C VAL A 49 5.62 -8.80 -19.09
N LYS A 50 6.68 -8.08 -18.68
CA LYS A 50 6.98 -6.71 -19.12
C LYS A 50 6.95 -6.49 -20.64
N HIS A 51 7.45 -7.45 -21.42
CA HIS A 51 7.45 -7.34 -22.89
C HIS A 51 6.02 -7.32 -23.47
N VAL A 52 5.06 -8.02 -22.87
CA VAL A 52 3.65 -8.00 -23.30
C VAL A 52 3.01 -6.66 -22.96
N VAL A 53 3.34 -6.08 -21.80
CA VAL A 53 2.89 -4.73 -21.42
C VAL A 53 3.36 -3.71 -22.44
N ALA A 54 4.63 -3.76 -22.83
CA ALA A 54 5.19 -2.88 -23.85
C ALA A 54 4.50 -2.98 -25.22
N LEU A 55 4.23 -4.21 -25.67
CA LEU A 55 3.48 -4.46 -26.89
C LEU A 55 2.06 -3.92 -26.79
N ALA A 56 1.44 -4.02 -25.61
CA ALA A 56 0.10 -3.50 -25.38
C ALA A 56 0.06 -1.98 -25.33
N ASP A 57 1.01 -1.31 -24.69
CA ASP A 57 1.11 0.16 -24.71
C ASP A 57 1.22 0.68 -26.15
N ALA A 58 2.07 0.05 -26.97
CA ALA A 58 2.19 0.37 -28.40
C ALA A 58 0.92 0.05 -29.20
N TYR A 59 0.22 -1.04 -28.86
CA TYR A 59 -1.04 -1.42 -29.48
C TYR A 59 -2.15 -0.42 -29.17
N PHE A 60 -2.30 0.03 -27.91
CA PHE A 60 -3.42 0.86 -27.49
C PHE A 60 -3.26 2.35 -27.80
N PHE A 61 -2.03 2.89 -27.83
CA PHE A 61 -1.82 4.34 -27.88
C PHE A 61 -0.93 4.88 -29.01
N PRO A 62 -1.03 4.47 -30.28
CA PRO A 62 -0.15 4.95 -31.35
C PRO A 62 -0.28 6.47 -31.58
N PRO A 63 0.82 7.24 -31.79
CA PRO A 63 2.21 6.81 -31.89
C PRO A 63 2.93 6.84 -30.52
N PHE A 64 2.43 6.14 -29.50
CA PHE A 64 3.22 5.75 -28.34
C PHE A 64 4.47 5.09 -28.91
N GLN A 65 5.59 5.77 -28.73
CA GLN A 65 6.64 5.82 -29.73
C GLN A 65 7.08 4.44 -30.26
N PRO A 66 7.34 4.32 -31.59
CA PRO A 66 8.08 3.21 -32.18
C PRO A 66 9.40 2.86 -31.47
N SER A 67 9.93 3.76 -30.63
CA SER A 67 11.16 3.58 -29.83
C SER A 67 11.00 2.65 -28.62
N LEU A 68 9.78 2.39 -28.13
CA LEU A 68 9.52 1.45 -27.02
C LEU A 68 9.52 -0.02 -27.45
N LEU A 69 9.48 -0.27 -28.76
CA LEU A 69 9.51 -1.61 -29.33
C LEU A 69 10.91 -1.93 -29.84
N PRO A 70 11.41 -3.16 -29.64
CA PRO A 70 12.65 -3.62 -30.29
C PRO A 70 12.55 -3.43 -31.80
N ARG A 71 13.52 -2.71 -32.38
CA ARG A 71 13.59 -2.52 -33.84
C ARG A 71 14.06 -3.80 -34.50
N THR A 72 13.21 -4.42 -35.33
CA THR A 72 13.64 -5.44 -36.29
C THR A 72 14.07 -4.77 -37.59
N LYS A 73 14.77 -5.50 -38.49
CA LYS A 73 15.18 -5.00 -39.82
C LYS A 73 14.00 -4.45 -40.67
N GLY A 74 12.75 -4.72 -40.31
CA GLY A 74 11.53 -4.22 -40.97
C GLY A 74 10.72 -3.16 -40.19
N GLY A 75 11.24 -2.63 -39.07
CA GLY A 75 10.52 -1.67 -38.21
C GLY A 75 9.86 -2.32 -36.98
N PRO A 76 9.04 -1.56 -36.23
CA PRO A 76 8.32 -2.06 -35.07
C PRO A 76 7.17 -2.97 -35.50
N VAL A 77 7.18 -4.24 -35.08
CA VAL A 77 6.07 -5.16 -35.31
C VAL A 77 5.06 -4.97 -34.18
N ILE A 78 4.02 -4.18 -34.44
CA ILE A 78 2.86 -4.12 -33.53
C ILE A 78 2.04 -5.39 -33.78
N PRO A 79 1.84 -6.26 -32.77
CA PRO A 79 1.09 -7.49 -32.97
C PRO A 79 -0.36 -7.17 -33.31
N THR A 80 -0.95 -7.93 -34.23
CA THR A 80 -2.38 -7.83 -34.55
C THR A 80 -3.27 -8.38 -33.42
N LYS A 81 -2.68 -9.13 -32.47
CA LYS A 81 -3.35 -9.72 -31.31
C LYS A 81 -2.37 -9.87 -30.13
N LEU A 82 -2.76 -9.44 -28.93
CA LEU A 82 -2.01 -9.66 -27.69
C LEU A 82 -2.27 -11.07 -27.12
N PRO A 83 -1.40 -11.60 -26.23
CA PRO A 83 -1.65 -12.86 -25.52
C PRO A 83 -3.00 -12.87 -24.76
N PRO A 84 -3.58 -14.05 -24.53
CA PRO A 84 -4.82 -14.15 -23.75
C PRO A 84 -4.59 -13.71 -22.31
N ARG A 85 -5.60 -13.06 -21.72
CA ARG A 85 -5.60 -12.69 -20.30
C ARG A 85 -5.69 -13.96 -19.46
N ARG A 86 -5.03 -13.96 -18.30
CA ARG A 86 -5.03 -15.09 -17.36
C ARG A 86 -5.43 -14.60 -15.98
N ALA A 87 -6.23 -15.39 -15.29
CA ALA A 87 -6.53 -15.21 -13.88
C ALA A 87 -5.68 -16.18 -13.05
N ARG A 88 -5.15 -15.70 -11.93
CA ARG A 88 -4.57 -16.50 -10.87
C ARG A 88 -5.59 -16.59 -9.73
N LEU A 89 -5.84 -17.78 -9.21
CA LEU A 89 -6.77 -18.01 -8.11
C LEU A 89 -6.06 -18.73 -6.97
N VAL A 90 -6.28 -18.28 -5.74
CA VAL A 90 -5.95 -19.01 -4.51
C VAL A 90 -7.23 -19.65 -4.00
N VAL A 91 -7.25 -20.98 -3.94
CA VAL A 91 -8.42 -21.76 -3.53
C VAL A 91 -8.09 -22.60 -2.30
N TYR A 92 -8.84 -22.38 -1.23
CA TYR A 92 -8.82 -23.16 0.00
C TYR A 92 -9.92 -24.22 -0.02
N SER A 93 -9.63 -25.46 0.37
CA SER A 93 -10.65 -26.49 0.58
C SER A 93 -11.01 -26.59 2.05
N LYS A 94 -12.23 -26.21 2.43
CA LYS A 94 -12.76 -26.42 3.80
C LYS A 94 -12.83 -27.91 4.16
N ARG A 95 -12.83 -28.82 3.17
CA ARG A 95 -12.87 -30.27 3.38
C ARG A 95 -11.50 -30.86 3.69
N SER A 96 -10.49 -30.56 2.87
CA SER A 96 -9.16 -31.17 3.02
C SER A 96 -8.15 -30.31 3.78
N ASN A 97 -8.49 -29.06 4.12
CA ASN A 97 -7.56 -28.05 4.64
C ASN A 97 -6.42 -27.69 3.67
N GLU A 98 -6.55 -28.05 2.39
CA GLU A 98 -5.53 -27.79 1.38
C GLU A 98 -5.72 -26.43 0.74
N THR A 99 -4.61 -25.78 0.40
CA THR A 99 -4.58 -24.56 -0.39
C THR A 99 -3.96 -24.86 -1.75
N SER A 100 -4.54 -24.32 -2.81
CA SER A 100 -4.09 -24.55 -4.18
C SER A 100 -4.08 -23.25 -4.99
N ILE A 101 -3.12 -23.15 -5.91
CA ILE A 101 -3.02 -22.06 -6.86
C ILE A 101 -3.45 -22.57 -8.23
N TRP A 102 -4.35 -21.82 -8.87
CA TRP A 102 -4.90 -22.14 -10.18
C TRP A 102 -4.60 -21.02 -11.16
N ILE A 103 -4.21 -21.37 -12.39
CA ILE A 103 -4.11 -20.42 -13.49
C ILE A 103 -5.17 -20.75 -14.52
N VAL A 104 -6.06 -19.80 -14.80
CA VAL A 104 -7.12 -19.91 -15.81
C VAL A 104 -6.85 -18.93 -16.94
N GLU A 105 -6.81 -19.44 -18.17
CA GLU A 105 -6.78 -18.62 -19.37
C GLU A 105 -8.21 -18.18 -19.74
N LEU A 106 -8.38 -16.88 -19.99
CA LEU A 106 -9.65 -16.25 -20.29
C LEU A 106 -9.70 -15.88 -21.77
N SER A 107 -10.78 -16.30 -22.43
CA SER A 107 -11.03 -16.01 -23.85
C SER A 107 -12.39 -15.35 -24.03
N GLU A 108 -12.42 -14.24 -24.78
CA GLU A 108 -13.67 -13.60 -25.20
C GLU A 108 -14.22 -14.34 -26.42
N VAL A 109 -15.40 -14.96 -26.31
CA VAL A 109 -16.10 -15.58 -27.43
C VAL A 109 -17.17 -14.62 -27.93
N ARG A 110 -16.90 -13.92 -29.02
CA ARG A 110 -17.93 -13.15 -29.74
C ARG A 110 -18.78 -14.11 -30.55
N ALA A 111 -19.94 -14.52 -30.03
CA ALA A 111 -20.95 -15.16 -30.86
C ALA A 111 -21.62 -14.08 -31.73
N THR A 112 -21.72 -14.33 -33.04
CA THR A 112 -22.21 -13.37 -34.05
C THR A 112 -23.69 -13.00 -33.89
N THR A 113 -24.42 -13.60 -32.96
CA THR A 113 -25.89 -13.43 -32.82
C THR A 113 -26.40 -13.22 -31.38
N ARG A 114 -25.55 -13.33 -30.36
CA ARG A 114 -25.86 -13.04 -28.94
C ARG A 114 -24.58 -12.54 -28.29
N GLY A 115 -24.63 -11.42 -27.56
CA GLY A 115 -23.46 -10.71 -27.00
C GLY A 115 -22.34 -11.62 -26.45
N GLY A 116 -21.09 -11.17 -26.54
CA GLY A 116 -19.91 -12.00 -26.25
C GLY A 116 -19.99 -12.72 -24.89
N HIS A 117 -19.62 -13.99 -24.88
CA HIS A 117 -19.51 -14.80 -23.66
C HIS A 117 -18.03 -15.09 -23.37
N HIS A 118 -17.59 -14.95 -22.13
CA HIS A 118 -16.24 -15.36 -21.74
C HIS A 118 -16.19 -16.89 -21.55
N ARG A 119 -15.08 -17.53 -21.94
CA ARG A 119 -14.77 -18.94 -21.64
C ARG A 119 -13.42 -19.03 -20.93
N GLY A 120 -13.35 -19.88 -19.91
CA GLY A 120 -12.13 -20.17 -19.17
C GLY A 120 -11.56 -21.55 -19.53
N LYS A 121 -10.24 -21.68 -19.44
CA LYS A 121 -9.52 -22.95 -19.55
C LYS A 121 -8.48 -23.03 -18.43
N VAL A 122 -8.52 -24.09 -17.62
CA VAL A 122 -7.45 -24.35 -16.63
C VAL A 122 -6.14 -24.61 -17.36
N ILE A 123 -5.12 -23.85 -17.03
CA ILE A 123 -3.75 -24.01 -17.54
C ILE A 123 -2.90 -24.80 -16.56
N SER A 124 -3.03 -24.52 -15.27
CA SER A 124 -2.36 -25.26 -14.21
C SER A 124 -3.17 -25.20 -12.91
N SER A 125 -2.94 -26.20 -12.05
CA SER A 125 -3.46 -26.31 -10.70
C SER A 125 -2.40 -26.98 -9.83
N GLU A 126 -1.98 -26.32 -8.76
CA GLU A 126 -0.93 -26.82 -7.86
C GLU A 126 -1.37 -26.70 -6.41
N VAL A 127 -1.24 -27.77 -5.63
CA VAL A 127 -1.44 -27.73 -4.17
C VAL A 127 -0.17 -27.21 -3.52
N VAL A 128 -0.31 -26.21 -2.66
CA VAL A 128 0.81 -25.64 -1.90
C VAL A 128 0.82 -26.30 -0.52
N PRO A 129 1.84 -27.10 -0.19
CA PRO A 129 1.88 -27.82 1.09
C PRO A 129 2.22 -26.87 2.24
N ASN A 130 1.70 -27.19 3.44
CA ASN A 130 2.05 -26.52 4.69
C ASN A 130 1.84 -25.00 4.65
N VAL A 131 0.66 -24.55 4.22
CA VAL A 131 0.28 -23.13 4.22
C VAL A 131 -1.14 -22.91 4.68
N GLN A 132 -1.41 -21.71 5.19
CA GLN A 132 -2.76 -21.19 5.37
C GLN A 132 -2.91 -19.89 4.60
N PRO A 133 -3.99 -19.71 3.83
CA PRO A 133 -4.26 -18.45 3.13
C PRO A 133 -4.80 -17.39 4.11
N PRO A 134 -4.88 -16.12 3.67
CA PRO A 134 -5.56 -15.05 4.41
C PRO A 134 -6.94 -15.48 4.94
N MET A 135 -7.37 -14.89 6.05
CA MET A 135 -8.71 -15.11 6.59
C MET A 135 -9.76 -14.28 5.84
N ASP A 136 -11.00 -14.77 5.86
CA ASP A 136 -12.15 -14.11 5.24
C ASP A 136 -13.10 -13.51 6.28
N ALA A 137 -13.78 -12.42 5.94
CA ALA A 137 -14.77 -11.79 6.82
C ALA A 137 -15.91 -12.75 7.23
N VAL A 138 -16.29 -13.71 6.38
CA VAL A 138 -17.25 -14.77 6.75
C VAL A 138 -16.68 -15.64 7.87
N GLU A 139 -15.39 -15.97 7.81
CA GLU A 139 -14.73 -16.73 8.87
C GLU A 139 -14.67 -15.91 10.16
N TYR A 140 -14.62 -14.57 10.09
CA TYR A 140 -14.65 -13.72 11.29
C TYR A 140 -15.98 -13.81 12.02
N ALA A 141 -17.08 -13.66 11.28
CA ALA A 141 -18.42 -13.79 11.83
C ALA A 141 -18.70 -15.20 12.38
N GLU A 142 -18.27 -16.25 11.66
CA GLU A 142 -18.43 -17.64 12.12
C GLU A 142 -17.63 -17.90 13.41
N CYS A 143 -16.40 -17.37 13.53
CA CYS A 143 -15.56 -17.51 14.72
C CYS A 143 -16.15 -16.76 15.92
N GLU A 144 -16.61 -15.52 15.74
CA GLU A 144 -17.27 -14.76 16.80
C GLU A 144 -18.49 -15.54 17.35
N ALA A 145 -19.35 -16.04 16.47
CA ALA A 145 -20.54 -16.79 16.86
C ALA A 145 -20.19 -18.05 17.68
N VAL A 146 -19.23 -18.84 17.21
CA VAL A 146 -18.80 -20.07 17.88
C VAL A 146 -18.21 -19.81 19.26
N VAL A 147 -17.42 -18.75 19.41
CA VAL A 147 -16.87 -18.36 20.72
C VAL A 147 -17.98 -17.91 21.65
N LYS A 148 -18.92 -17.07 21.20
CA LYS A 148 -20.03 -16.55 22.00
C LYS A 148 -21.03 -17.64 22.45
N ASP A 149 -21.16 -18.70 21.66
CA ASP A 149 -22.00 -19.85 21.99
C ASP A 149 -21.31 -20.88 22.90
N PHE A 150 -19.99 -20.79 23.06
CA PHE A 150 -19.22 -21.76 23.84
C PHE A 150 -19.53 -21.63 25.35
N PRO A 151 -20.13 -22.66 26.01
CA PRO A 151 -20.62 -22.50 27.39
C PRO A 151 -19.55 -22.10 28.41
N PRO A 152 -18.33 -22.68 28.41
CA PRO A 152 -17.26 -22.23 29.31
C PRO A 152 -16.88 -20.77 29.13
N PHE A 153 -16.93 -20.23 27.90
CA PHE A 153 -16.70 -18.81 27.64
C PHE A 153 -17.79 -17.94 28.24
N ARG A 154 -19.06 -18.31 28.04
CA ARG A 154 -20.21 -17.60 28.64
C ARG A 154 -20.11 -17.55 30.17
N GLU A 155 -19.70 -18.64 30.81
CA GLU A 155 -19.48 -18.66 32.26
C GLU A 155 -18.32 -17.75 32.69
N ALA A 156 -17.23 -17.68 31.92
CA ALA A 156 -16.13 -16.75 32.17
C ALA A 156 -16.53 -15.28 31.99
N MET A 157 -17.45 -14.99 31.05
CA MET A 157 -18.04 -13.66 30.85
C MET A 157 -18.97 -13.28 32.00
N LYS A 158 -19.81 -14.20 32.49
CA LYS A 158 -20.65 -13.99 33.67
C LYS A 158 -19.84 -13.67 34.93
N LYS A 159 -18.72 -14.36 35.16
CA LYS A 159 -17.79 -14.04 36.27
C LYS A 159 -17.25 -12.60 36.21
N ARG A 160 -17.24 -12.01 35.01
CA ARG A 160 -16.82 -10.63 34.74
C ARG A 160 -18.01 -9.65 34.71
N GLY A 161 -19.21 -10.11 35.05
CA GLY A 161 -20.43 -9.30 35.09
C GLY A 161 -21.07 -9.05 33.72
N ILE A 162 -20.80 -9.92 32.73
CA ILE A 162 -21.35 -9.82 31.38
C ILE A 162 -22.31 -10.99 31.14
N ASP A 163 -23.61 -10.72 31.25
CA ASP A 163 -24.67 -11.69 30.95
C ASP A 163 -25.16 -11.59 29.50
N ASP A 164 -25.11 -10.38 28.93
CA ASP A 164 -25.52 -10.12 27.55
C ASP A 164 -24.34 -10.33 26.59
N MET A 165 -24.44 -11.39 25.79
CA MET A 165 -23.43 -11.71 24.78
C MET A 165 -23.50 -10.79 23.56
N ASP A 166 -24.59 -10.05 23.34
CA ASP A 166 -24.69 -9.10 22.22
C ASP A 166 -23.75 -7.89 22.43
N LEU A 167 -23.33 -7.64 23.67
CA LEU A 167 -22.31 -6.64 24.00
C LEU A 167 -20.88 -7.12 23.72
N VAL A 168 -20.66 -8.43 23.59
CA VAL A 168 -19.33 -9.03 23.43
C VAL A 168 -18.92 -9.01 21.96
N MET A 169 -17.74 -8.47 21.69
CA MET A 169 -17.05 -8.52 20.41
C MET A 169 -15.88 -9.50 20.49
N VAL A 170 -15.69 -10.28 19.44
CA VAL A 170 -14.61 -11.27 19.33
C VAL A 170 -13.91 -11.02 18.01
N ASP A 171 -12.69 -10.48 18.07
CA ASP A 171 -11.87 -10.20 16.90
C ASP A 171 -10.96 -11.41 16.61
N PRO A 172 -11.18 -12.16 15.53
CA PRO A 172 -10.41 -13.36 15.25
C PRO A 172 -9.04 -12.99 14.68
N TRP A 173 -8.03 -12.94 15.54
CA TRP A 173 -6.66 -12.67 15.11
C TRP A 173 -5.97 -13.93 14.58
N CYS A 174 -5.11 -13.76 13.55
CA CYS A 174 -4.28 -14.83 13.03
C CYS A 174 -3.41 -15.43 14.15
N ALA A 175 -3.21 -16.75 14.12
CA ALA A 175 -2.49 -17.44 15.19
C ALA A 175 -0.97 -17.09 15.25
N GLY A 176 -0.43 -16.54 14.17
CA GLY A 176 1.01 -16.40 13.96
C GLY A 176 1.72 -17.75 13.85
N TYR A 177 3.00 -17.80 14.19
CA TYR A 177 3.75 -19.07 14.30
C TYR A 177 4.81 -18.99 15.39
N HIS A 178 4.51 -19.51 16.58
CA HIS A 178 5.38 -19.47 17.76
C HIS A 178 6.01 -20.83 18.07
N SER A 179 5.26 -21.90 17.80
CA SER A 179 5.65 -23.31 17.97
C SER A 179 4.92 -24.20 16.97
N ASP A 180 5.26 -25.50 16.93
CA ASP A 180 4.61 -26.47 16.05
C ASP A 180 3.12 -26.68 16.35
N SER A 181 2.64 -26.22 17.52
CA SER A 181 1.19 -26.14 17.80
C SER A 181 0.44 -25.23 16.82
N ASP A 182 1.12 -24.25 16.24
CA ASP A 182 0.56 -23.31 15.28
C ASP A 182 0.69 -23.81 13.83
N ALA A 183 1.09 -25.08 13.63
CA ALA A 183 1.32 -25.64 12.31
C ALA A 183 0.08 -25.56 11.41
N PRO A 184 0.27 -25.29 10.10
CA PRO A 184 -0.82 -25.13 9.13
C PRO A 184 -1.61 -26.42 8.87
N SER A 185 -1.27 -27.53 9.54
CA SER A 185 -2.08 -28.75 9.61
C SER A 185 -3.51 -28.51 10.12
N ARG A 186 -3.73 -27.40 10.84
CA ARG A 186 -5.05 -26.83 11.16
C ARG A 186 -5.06 -25.35 10.78
N ARG A 187 -6.25 -24.84 10.45
CA ARG A 187 -6.49 -23.41 10.25
C ARG A 187 -6.93 -22.78 11.58
N LEU A 188 -6.12 -21.92 12.16
CA LEU A 188 -6.27 -21.48 13.55
C LEU A 188 -6.47 -19.97 13.67
N ALA A 189 -7.39 -19.58 14.55
CA ALA A 189 -7.49 -18.21 15.05
C ALA A 189 -7.31 -18.17 16.57
N LYS A 190 -6.72 -17.08 17.06
CA LYS A 190 -6.56 -16.78 18.49
C LYS A 190 -7.26 -15.46 18.79
N PRO A 191 -8.56 -15.44 19.06
CA PRO A 191 -9.30 -14.20 19.14
C PRO A 191 -8.84 -13.25 20.26
N LEU A 192 -9.12 -11.95 20.08
CA LEU A 192 -9.12 -10.94 21.12
C LEU A 192 -10.56 -10.58 21.46
N ILE A 193 -10.85 -10.33 22.74
CA ILE A 193 -12.22 -10.16 23.22
C ILE A 193 -12.38 -8.76 23.79
N PHE A 194 -13.47 -8.11 23.41
CA PHE A 194 -13.85 -6.79 23.91
C PHE A 194 -15.33 -6.78 24.29
N CYS A 195 -15.74 -5.81 25.09
CA CYS A 195 -17.13 -5.62 25.48
C CYS A 195 -17.54 -4.16 25.29
N ARG A 196 -18.69 -3.98 24.66
CA ARG A 196 -19.42 -2.71 24.66
C ARG A 196 -20.02 -2.44 26.05
N THR A 197 -20.62 -1.27 26.20
CA THR A 197 -21.52 -0.99 27.32
C THR A 197 -22.96 -0.95 26.79
N GLU A 198 -23.93 -1.00 27.69
CA GLU A 198 -25.27 -0.57 27.30
C GLU A 198 -25.21 0.95 27.07
N SER A 199 -25.36 1.36 25.82
CA SER A 199 -25.24 2.76 25.41
C SER A 199 -26.29 3.14 24.37
N ASP A 200 -26.87 4.33 24.53
CA ASP A 200 -27.72 4.96 23.52
C ASP A 200 -26.90 5.52 22.33
N CYS A 201 -25.56 5.47 22.41
CA CYS A 201 -24.69 5.89 21.32
C CYS A 201 -24.68 4.80 20.22
N PRO A 202 -25.11 5.12 18.98
CA PRO A 202 -25.24 4.12 17.92
C PRO A 202 -23.89 3.55 17.45
N MET A 203 -22.78 4.25 17.74
CA MET A 203 -21.42 3.82 17.42
C MET A 203 -20.50 4.03 18.63
N GLU A 204 -20.87 3.43 19.76
CA GLU A 204 -19.95 3.33 20.90
C GLU A 204 -18.64 2.65 20.47
N ASN A 205 -17.52 3.11 21.02
CA ASN A 205 -16.23 2.45 20.87
C ASN A 205 -16.22 1.08 21.58
N GLY A 206 -16.43 0.01 20.83
CA GLY A 206 -16.41 -1.36 21.37
C GLY A 206 -15.06 -1.84 21.86
N TYR A 207 -13.96 -1.20 21.47
CA TYR A 207 -12.61 -1.52 21.96
C TYR A 207 -12.32 -0.94 23.35
N ALA A 208 -13.22 -0.13 23.91
CA ALA A 208 -13.03 0.57 25.18
C ALA A 208 -12.88 -0.35 26.40
N ARG A 209 -13.33 -1.61 26.32
CA ARG A 209 -13.31 -2.56 27.45
C ARG A 209 -12.80 -3.93 27.00
N PRO A 210 -11.47 -4.06 26.77
CA PRO A 210 -10.84 -5.34 26.51
C PRO A 210 -11.06 -6.33 27.65
N VAL A 211 -11.20 -7.60 27.30
CA VAL A 211 -11.36 -8.72 28.24
C VAL A 211 -10.06 -9.51 28.26
N GLU A 212 -9.27 -9.33 29.33
CA GLU A 212 -8.01 -10.07 29.51
C GLU A 212 -8.15 -11.29 30.44
N GLY A 213 -7.13 -12.15 30.34
CA GLY A 213 -7.00 -13.36 31.15
C GLY A 213 -7.84 -14.54 30.67
N ILE A 214 -8.42 -14.45 29.47
CA ILE A 214 -9.06 -15.56 28.76
C ILE A 214 -8.21 -15.94 27.56
N HIS A 215 -7.94 -17.23 27.42
CA HIS A 215 -7.32 -17.83 26.24
C HIS A 215 -8.35 -18.64 25.47
N VAL A 216 -8.44 -18.40 24.16
CA VAL A 216 -9.31 -19.14 23.24
C VAL A 216 -8.51 -19.48 21.98
N LEU A 217 -8.58 -20.74 21.56
CA LEU A 217 -8.08 -21.22 20.28
C LEU A 217 -9.22 -21.84 19.48
N VAL A 218 -9.40 -21.37 18.25
CA VAL A 218 -10.49 -21.80 17.36
C VAL A 218 -9.89 -22.52 16.16
N ASP A 219 -10.43 -23.70 15.85
CA ASP A 219 -10.24 -24.35 14.55
C ASP A 219 -11.25 -23.73 13.58
N MET A 220 -10.75 -22.89 12.67
CA MET A 220 -11.54 -22.16 11.69
C MET A 220 -12.00 -23.04 10.52
N GLN A 221 -11.38 -24.21 10.31
CA GLN A 221 -11.86 -25.15 9.31
C GLN A 221 -13.20 -25.75 9.75
N ASN A 222 -13.24 -26.21 11.00
CA ASN A 222 -14.39 -26.90 11.58
C ASN A 222 -15.34 -25.96 12.36
N MET A 223 -14.92 -24.72 12.58
CA MET A 223 -15.64 -23.71 13.38
C MET A 223 -15.99 -24.23 14.77
N VAL A 224 -14.95 -24.63 15.51
CA VAL A 224 -15.07 -25.14 16.89
C VAL A 224 -13.97 -24.57 17.78
N VAL A 225 -14.33 -24.26 19.04
CA VAL A 225 -13.34 -23.95 20.08
C VAL A 225 -12.62 -25.24 20.46
N ILE A 226 -11.29 -25.26 20.30
CA ILE A 226 -10.46 -26.43 20.59
C ILE A 226 -9.64 -26.29 21.87
N GLU A 227 -9.33 -25.06 22.28
CA GLU A 227 -8.72 -24.78 23.58
C GLU A 227 -9.40 -23.57 24.22
N PHE A 228 -9.65 -23.66 25.52
CA PHE A 228 -10.24 -22.60 26.31
C PHE A 228 -9.70 -22.62 27.74
N GLU A 229 -9.17 -21.48 28.19
CA GLU A 229 -8.70 -21.31 29.57
C GLU A 229 -9.07 -19.93 30.10
N ASP A 230 -9.85 -19.88 31.19
CA ASP A 230 -10.06 -18.67 31.99
C ASP A 230 -8.90 -18.54 33.01
N ARG A 231 -7.75 -18.08 32.53
CA ARG A 231 -6.45 -18.09 33.23
C ARG A 231 -6.41 -17.14 34.42
N LYS A 232 -6.98 -15.94 34.26
CA LYS A 232 -6.90 -14.88 35.27
C LYS A 232 -8.15 -14.01 35.20
N LEU A 233 -8.79 -13.77 36.35
CA LEU A 233 -9.87 -12.79 36.44
C LEU A 233 -9.28 -11.38 36.47
N ILE A 234 -9.26 -10.70 35.32
CA ILE A 234 -8.93 -9.28 35.20
C ILE A 234 -10.26 -8.52 35.08
N PRO A 235 -10.56 -7.57 35.98
CA PRO A 235 -11.77 -6.75 35.87
C PRO A 235 -11.81 -6.01 34.53
N LEU A 236 -12.98 -5.89 33.91
CA LEU A 236 -13.13 -5.01 32.76
C LEU A 236 -12.80 -3.57 33.18
N PRO A 237 -12.16 -2.79 32.30
CA PRO A 237 -12.10 -1.35 32.49
C PRO A 237 -13.51 -0.78 32.74
N PRO A 238 -13.66 0.18 33.67
CA PRO A 238 -14.91 0.89 33.85
C PRO A 238 -15.29 1.61 32.54
N ALA A 239 -16.58 1.87 32.37
CA ALA A 239 -17.05 2.63 31.21
C ALA A 239 -16.43 4.04 31.23
N ASP A 240 -15.50 4.30 30.32
CA ASP A 240 -14.89 5.62 30.18
C ASP A 240 -15.92 6.59 29.56
N PRO A 241 -16.22 7.73 30.20
CA PRO A 241 -17.12 8.74 29.62
C PRO A 241 -16.58 9.33 28.30
N LEU A 242 -15.28 9.25 28.02
CA LEU A 242 -14.64 9.78 26.82
C LEU A 242 -14.58 8.79 25.65
N ARG A 243 -15.12 7.57 25.80
CA ARG A 243 -14.99 6.52 24.78
C ARG A 243 -15.72 6.82 23.46
N ASN A 244 -16.75 7.65 23.47
CA ASN A 244 -17.61 7.89 22.30
C ASN A 244 -17.06 9.02 21.40
N TYR A 245 -17.02 8.77 20.10
CA TYR A 245 -16.42 9.68 19.09
C TYR A 245 -17.40 10.17 18.01
N THR A 246 -18.69 9.91 18.17
CA THR A 246 -19.74 10.37 17.24
C THR A 246 -19.99 11.87 17.36
N SER A 247 -20.95 12.43 16.62
CA SER A 247 -21.32 13.86 16.72
C SER A 247 -21.67 14.28 18.16
N GLY A 248 -21.53 15.56 18.47
CA GLY A 248 -21.84 16.13 19.80
C GLY A 248 -23.18 15.65 20.35
N GLU A 249 -24.23 15.73 19.53
CA GLU A 249 -25.59 15.29 19.86
C GLU A 249 -25.64 13.83 20.36
N THR A 250 -24.91 12.93 19.72
CA THR A 250 -24.95 11.49 20.02
C THR A 250 -23.90 11.06 21.04
N ARG A 251 -22.80 11.81 21.19
CA ARG A 251 -21.77 11.53 22.21
C ARG A 251 -22.01 12.23 23.55
N GLY A 252 -23.07 13.03 23.68
CA GLY A 252 -23.38 13.79 24.92
C GLY A 252 -22.53 15.06 25.10
N GLY A 253 -22.15 15.72 24.01
CA GLY A 253 -21.36 16.95 23.99
C GLY A 253 -21.85 17.96 22.94
N VAL A 254 -21.01 18.93 22.60
CA VAL A 254 -21.31 19.95 21.57
C VAL A 254 -20.19 19.97 20.54
N ASP A 255 -20.55 20.03 19.26
CA ASP A 255 -19.59 20.19 18.17
C ASP A 255 -19.17 21.66 18.03
N ARG A 256 -17.96 21.90 17.51
CA ARG A 256 -17.45 23.25 17.29
C ARG A 256 -18.29 24.00 16.25
N SER A 257 -18.67 25.23 16.55
CA SER A 257 -19.51 26.07 15.68
C SER A 257 -18.73 27.07 14.83
N ASP A 258 -17.41 27.14 14.99
CA ASP A 258 -16.53 28.12 14.33
C ASP A 258 -15.86 27.61 13.04
N ILE A 259 -16.13 26.36 12.64
CA ILE A 259 -15.62 25.77 11.41
C ILE A 259 -16.39 26.31 10.19
N LYS A 260 -15.73 27.18 9.42
CA LYS A 260 -16.30 27.74 8.19
C LYS A 260 -16.12 26.78 7.01
N PRO A 261 -17.07 26.73 6.05
CA PRO A 261 -16.93 25.89 4.86
C PRO A 261 -15.68 26.24 4.03
N LEU A 262 -14.95 25.21 3.58
CA LEU A 262 -13.86 25.31 2.61
C LEU A 262 -14.27 24.60 1.32
N GLN A 263 -14.41 25.35 0.23
CA GLN A 263 -14.83 24.80 -1.07
C GLN A 263 -13.65 24.73 -2.04
N ILE A 264 -13.36 23.52 -2.54
CA ILE A 264 -12.37 23.28 -3.59
C ILE A 264 -13.12 22.99 -4.88
N ILE A 265 -13.04 23.91 -5.85
CA ILE A 265 -13.80 23.84 -7.11
C ILE A 265 -12.86 23.92 -8.31
N GLN A 266 -13.19 23.14 -9.35
CA GLN A 266 -12.52 23.15 -10.65
C GLN A 266 -13.56 23.46 -11.74
N PRO A 267 -13.84 24.74 -12.03
CA PRO A 267 -14.97 25.13 -12.89
C PRO A 267 -14.84 24.62 -14.34
N GLU A 268 -13.61 24.41 -14.81
CA GLU A 268 -13.29 23.90 -16.15
C GLU A 268 -13.02 22.38 -16.15
N GLY A 269 -13.27 21.70 -15.02
CA GLY A 269 -12.92 20.30 -14.82
C GLY A 269 -11.44 20.09 -14.44
N PRO A 270 -11.03 18.83 -14.26
CA PRO A 270 -9.67 18.48 -13.87
C PRO A 270 -8.69 18.56 -15.05
N SER A 271 -7.42 18.73 -14.73
CA SER A 271 -6.32 18.75 -15.70
C SER A 271 -5.82 17.36 -16.07
N PHE A 272 -6.32 16.30 -15.41
CA PHE A 272 -6.01 14.91 -15.75
C PHE A 272 -7.02 14.35 -16.75
N ARG A 273 -6.57 13.41 -17.58
CA ARG A 273 -7.41 12.62 -18.49
C ARG A 273 -7.37 11.16 -18.08
N VAL A 274 -8.51 10.49 -18.23
CA VAL A 274 -8.67 9.07 -17.89
C VAL A 274 -9.23 8.32 -19.09
N SER A 275 -8.51 7.29 -19.53
CA SER A 275 -8.93 6.36 -20.59
C SER A 275 -8.94 4.93 -20.03
N GLY A 276 -10.11 4.47 -19.56
CA GLY A 276 -10.19 3.24 -18.77
C GLY A 276 -9.40 3.40 -17.48
N HIS A 277 -8.33 2.62 -17.31
CA HIS A 277 -7.41 2.71 -16.18
C HIS A 277 -6.12 3.49 -16.47
N PHE A 278 -5.96 4.03 -17.69
CA PHE A 278 -4.79 4.84 -18.07
C PHE A 278 -5.02 6.32 -17.73
N ILE A 279 -4.03 6.92 -17.09
CA ILE A 279 -4.07 8.29 -16.58
C ILE A 279 -3.01 9.12 -17.30
N GLU A 280 -3.37 10.34 -17.67
CA GLU A 280 -2.45 11.37 -18.17
C GLU A 280 -2.65 12.65 -17.37
N TRP A 281 -1.58 13.24 -16.87
CA TRP A 281 -1.65 14.49 -16.11
C TRP A 281 -0.28 15.17 -16.06
N GLN A 282 -0.21 16.44 -16.45
CA GLN A 282 1.02 17.27 -16.32
C GLN A 282 2.30 16.52 -16.72
N LYS A 283 2.29 15.96 -17.94
CA LYS A 283 3.34 15.12 -18.55
C LYS A 283 3.52 13.71 -17.96
N TRP A 284 2.96 13.40 -16.79
CA TRP A 284 2.88 12.04 -16.29
C TRP A 284 1.89 11.19 -17.07
N ASN A 285 2.23 9.90 -17.21
CA ASN A 285 1.27 8.88 -17.59
C ASN A 285 1.58 7.54 -16.90
N PHE A 286 0.51 6.83 -16.53
CA PHE A 286 0.58 5.55 -15.82
C PHE A 286 -0.78 4.84 -15.88
N ARG A 287 -0.87 3.62 -15.35
CA ARG A 287 -2.12 2.86 -15.20
C ARG A 287 -2.40 2.52 -13.75
N ILE A 288 -3.67 2.50 -13.39
CA ILE A 288 -4.15 2.09 -12.06
C ILE A 288 -4.64 0.64 -12.14
N GLY A 289 -4.16 -0.21 -11.24
CA GLY A 289 -4.79 -1.49 -10.95
C GLY A 289 -5.08 -1.64 -9.46
N PHE A 290 -5.70 -2.76 -9.10
CA PHE A 290 -6.10 -3.04 -7.73
C PHE A 290 -6.15 -4.55 -7.47
N THR A 291 -5.65 -5.01 -6.33
CA THR A 291 -5.68 -6.42 -5.90
C THR A 291 -6.23 -6.52 -4.48
N PRO A 292 -6.86 -7.65 -4.07
CA PRO A 292 -7.38 -7.81 -2.72
C PRO A 292 -6.27 -7.84 -1.65
N ARG A 293 -5.03 -8.24 -2.00
CA ARG A 293 -3.89 -8.23 -1.07
C ARG A 293 -3.24 -6.86 -0.91
N GLU A 294 -2.81 -6.25 -2.02
CA GLU A 294 -1.99 -5.02 -2.01
C GLU A 294 -2.85 -3.75 -1.99
N GLY A 295 -4.11 -3.85 -2.40
CA GLY A 295 -4.91 -2.68 -2.74
C GLY A 295 -4.41 -2.04 -4.01
N LEU A 296 -4.11 -0.74 -3.95
CA LEU A 296 -3.72 0.08 -5.11
C LEU A 296 -2.35 -0.32 -5.70
N VAL A 297 -2.31 -0.53 -7.02
CA VAL A 297 -1.08 -0.76 -7.79
C VAL A 297 -0.97 0.26 -8.92
N ILE A 298 0.19 0.88 -9.09
CA ILE A 298 0.47 1.82 -10.19
C ILE A 298 1.43 1.17 -11.18
N TYR A 299 1.05 1.09 -12.46
CA TYR A 299 1.83 0.46 -13.52
C TYR A 299 2.32 1.43 -14.57
N SER A 300 3.42 1.05 -15.24
CA SER A 300 3.96 1.73 -16.43
C SER A 300 4.13 3.24 -16.23
N VAL A 301 4.71 3.65 -15.09
CA VAL A 301 4.93 5.05 -14.75
C VAL A 301 5.98 5.66 -15.68
N ALA A 302 5.61 6.72 -16.38
CA ALA A 302 6.49 7.45 -17.27
C ALA A 302 6.19 8.96 -17.29
N TYR A 303 7.18 9.71 -17.73
CA TYR A 303 7.10 11.16 -17.91
C TYR A 303 7.33 11.50 -19.40
N VAL A 304 6.51 12.38 -19.97
CA VAL A 304 6.67 12.89 -21.34
C VAL A 304 7.60 14.09 -21.30
N ASP A 305 8.82 13.93 -21.79
CA ASP A 305 9.84 14.98 -21.83
C ASP A 305 10.00 15.50 -23.26
N ASP A 306 9.76 16.80 -23.47
CA ASP A 306 9.75 17.41 -24.80
C ASP A 306 11.08 17.18 -25.51
N GLY A 307 11.03 16.60 -26.72
CA GLY A 307 12.20 16.22 -27.51
C GLY A 307 12.81 14.85 -27.19
N ARG A 308 12.54 14.26 -26.01
CA ARG A 308 12.93 12.87 -25.67
C ARG A 308 11.76 11.89 -25.69
N GLY A 309 10.53 12.39 -25.65
CA GLY A 309 9.30 11.62 -25.69
C GLY A 309 8.98 10.95 -24.35
N ARG A 310 8.42 9.74 -24.40
CA ARG A 310 7.98 9.04 -23.19
C ARG A 310 9.15 8.34 -22.52
N ARG A 311 9.52 8.80 -21.33
CA ARG A 311 10.65 8.31 -20.56
C ARG A 311 10.17 7.50 -19.34
N PRO A 312 10.42 6.18 -19.30
CA PRO A 312 9.99 5.35 -18.18
C PRO A 312 10.69 5.70 -16.87
N VAL A 313 9.97 5.55 -15.76
CA VAL A 313 10.46 5.78 -14.39
C VAL A 313 10.37 4.48 -13.58
N ALA A 314 9.18 3.85 -13.58
CA ALA A 314 8.92 2.59 -12.90
C ALA A 314 7.93 1.73 -13.69
N HIS A 315 8.14 0.41 -13.67
CA HIS A 315 7.20 -0.54 -14.24
C HIS A 315 6.00 -0.79 -13.32
N ARG A 316 6.24 -0.89 -12.00
CA ARG A 316 5.21 -1.22 -10.99
C ARG A 316 5.56 -0.61 -9.64
N LEU A 317 4.60 0.06 -9.01
CA LEU A 317 4.68 0.61 -7.65
C LEU A 317 3.48 0.11 -6.83
N SER A 318 3.72 -0.48 -5.66
CA SER A 318 2.67 -0.87 -4.71
C SER A 318 3.19 -1.05 -3.29
N PHE A 319 2.28 -1.17 -2.34
CA PHE A 319 2.55 -1.66 -0.99
C PHE A 319 2.24 -3.16 -0.95
N VAL A 320 3.24 -3.98 -0.63
CA VAL A 320 3.14 -5.46 -0.75
C VAL A 320 3.03 -6.17 0.59
N GLU A 321 3.34 -5.48 1.69
CA GLU A 321 3.19 -6.03 3.03
C GLU A 321 3.07 -4.91 4.07
N MET A 322 2.36 -5.20 5.16
CA MET A 322 2.31 -4.38 6.38
C MET A 322 2.45 -5.30 7.59
N VAL A 323 3.31 -4.95 8.55
CA VAL A 323 3.51 -5.76 9.77
C VAL A 323 3.46 -4.89 11.02
N VAL A 324 2.63 -5.29 12.00
CA VAL A 324 2.38 -4.53 13.23
C VAL A 324 2.77 -5.31 14.49
N PRO A 325 4.06 -5.36 14.87
CA PRO A 325 4.50 -6.04 16.09
C PRO A 325 4.26 -5.17 17.35
N TYR A 326 3.69 -5.80 18.38
CA TYR A 326 3.51 -5.19 19.71
C TYR A 326 4.67 -5.52 20.67
N GLY A 327 4.95 -4.60 21.59
CA GLY A 327 6.10 -4.63 22.50
C GLY A 327 5.82 -5.10 23.93
N ASP A 328 4.60 -5.56 24.24
CA ASP A 328 4.27 -6.12 25.56
C ASP A 328 4.44 -7.66 25.56
N PRO A 329 5.31 -8.23 26.41
CA PRO A 329 5.56 -9.67 26.48
C PRO A 329 4.45 -10.47 27.18
N ASN A 330 3.43 -9.83 27.77
CA ASN A 330 2.35 -10.52 28.45
C ASN A 330 1.33 -11.09 27.45
N ASP A 331 0.62 -12.15 27.85
CA ASP A 331 -0.53 -12.68 27.11
C ASP A 331 -1.72 -11.70 27.25
N PRO A 332 -2.45 -11.36 26.17
CA PRO A 332 -2.34 -11.86 24.80
C PRO A 332 -1.46 -11.01 23.86
N HIS A 333 -0.71 -10.04 24.38
CA HIS A 333 -0.03 -9.03 23.56
C HIS A 333 1.21 -9.52 22.82
N TYR A 334 1.99 -10.45 23.39
CA TYR A 334 3.25 -10.91 22.77
C TYR A 334 3.07 -11.55 21.38
N ARG A 335 1.87 -12.06 21.09
CA ARG A 335 1.49 -12.71 19.83
C ARG A 335 0.90 -11.74 18.80
N LYS A 336 0.70 -10.46 19.16
CA LYS A 336 0.16 -9.44 18.25
C LYS A 336 1.29 -8.97 17.33
N ASN A 337 1.30 -9.54 16.13
CA ASN A 337 2.27 -9.25 15.07
C ASN A 337 1.63 -9.51 13.69
N ALA A 338 0.49 -8.86 13.44
CA ALA A 338 -0.31 -9.07 12.23
C ALA A 338 0.50 -8.72 10.97
N PHE A 339 0.34 -9.52 9.92
CA PHE A 339 0.80 -9.26 8.56
C PHE A 339 -0.40 -8.79 7.75
N ASP A 340 -0.89 -7.59 7.98
CA ASP A 340 -2.23 -7.16 7.56
C ASP A 340 -2.48 -7.32 6.05
N ALA A 341 -1.45 -7.17 5.19
CA ALA A 341 -1.63 -7.44 3.77
C ALA A 341 -1.73 -8.95 3.49
N GLY A 342 -0.80 -9.75 4.01
CA GLY A 342 -0.75 -11.18 3.73
C GLY A 342 -1.64 -12.09 4.59
N GLU A 343 -2.20 -11.60 5.70
CA GLU A 343 -3.08 -12.33 6.62
C GLU A 343 -4.56 -11.91 6.47
N ASP A 344 -4.83 -10.66 6.07
CA ASP A 344 -6.19 -10.11 5.94
C ASP A 344 -6.48 -9.58 4.52
N GLY A 345 -5.54 -8.86 3.93
CA GLY A 345 -5.62 -8.24 2.60
C GLY A 345 -6.04 -6.77 2.68
N LEU A 346 -5.13 -5.85 2.34
CA LEU A 346 -5.39 -4.41 2.40
C LEU A 346 -6.51 -4.00 1.44
N GLY A 347 -6.50 -4.54 0.23
CA GLY A 347 -7.50 -4.22 -0.79
C GLY A 347 -8.87 -4.83 -0.52
N LYS A 348 -8.90 -6.03 0.08
CA LYS A 348 -10.15 -6.70 0.47
C LYS A 348 -10.89 -5.94 1.56
N ASN A 349 -10.15 -5.27 2.42
CA ASN A 349 -10.66 -4.42 3.48
C ASN A 349 -10.81 -2.94 3.09
N ALA A 350 -10.75 -2.62 1.79
CA ALA A 350 -10.87 -1.25 1.31
C ALA A 350 -12.29 -0.69 1.46
N HIS A 351 -12.41 0.62 1.57
CA HIS A 351 -13.67 1.33 1.75
C HIS A 351 -14.26 1.79 0.42
N SER A 352 -15.58 1.88 0.37
CA SER A 352 -16.28 2.72 -0.60
C SER A 352 -16.16 4.18 -0.17
N LEU A 353 -15.32 4.96 -0.86
CA LEU A 353 -15.01 6.34 -0.50
C LEU A 353 -16.14 7.30 -0.88
N LYS A 354 -16.49 8.22 0.02
CA LYS A 354 -17.54 9.21 -0.15
C LYS A 354 -16.98 10.57 -0.57
N LYS A 355 -17.50 11.11 -1.68
CA LYS A 355 -17.20 12.47 -2.15
C LYS A 355 -17.55 13.51 -1.09
N GLY A 356 -16.61 14.41 -0.80
CA GLY A 356 -16.76 15.49 0.17
C GLY A 356 -16.45 15.09 1.62
N CYS A 357 -16.30 13.80 1.91
CA CYS A 357 -15.87 13.29 3.22
C CYS A 357 -14.44 12.76 3.15
N ASP A 358 -14.24 11.66 2.41
CA ASP A 358 -12.94 11.00 2.29
C ASP A 358 -12.04 11.68 1.24
N CYS A 359 -12.67 12.16 0.17
CA CYS A 359 -12.00 12.88 -0.92
C CYS A 359 -12.72 14.20 -1.26
N LEU A 360 -11.99 15.31 -1.17
CA LEU A 360 -12.53 16.67 -1.37
C LEU A 360 -12.05 17.27 -2.70
N GLY A 361 -12.97 17.90 -3.44
CA GLY A 361 -12.71 18.55 -4.73
C GLY A 361 -13.36 17.85 -5.91
N TYR A 362 -12.74 17.95 -7.09
CA TYR A 362 -13.16 17.19 -8.28
C TYR A 362 -12.53 15.80 -8.22
N ILE A 363 -13.34 14.77 -7.98
CA ILE A 363 -12.87 13.40 -7.78
C ILE A 363 -13.30 12.51 -8.94
N LYS A 364 -12.36 11.72 -9.45
CA LYS A 364 -12.64 10.55 -10.28
C LYS A 364 -12.45 9.30 -9.43
N TYR A 365 -13.49 8.48 -9.37
CA TYR A 365 -13.42 7.19 -8.68
C TYR A 365 -13.24 6.01 -9.65
N PHE A 366 -12.65 4.94 -9.12
CA PHE A 366 -12.59 3.62 -9.72
C PHE A 366 -13.14 2.57 -8.75
N ASP A 367 -13.99 1.69 -9.26
CA ASP A 367 -14.49 0.55 -8.51
C ASP A 367 -13.44 -0.57 -8.54
N ALA A 368 -13.53 -1.48 -7.56
CA ALA A 368 -12.73 -2.68 -7.54
C ALA A 368 -13.63 -3.91 -7.44
N HIS A 369 -13.27 -4.97 -8.18
CA HIS A 369 -14.01 -6.22 -8.24
C HIS A 369 -13.17 -7.36 -7.69
N PHE A 370 -13.74 -8.14 -6.78
CA PHE A 370 -13.10 -9.30 -6.19
C PHE A 370 -14.06 -10.48 -6.17
N THR A 371 -13.56 -11.61 -5.67
CA THR A 371 -14.40 -12.72 -5.29
C THR A 371 -14.72 -12.65 -3.80
N ASN A 372 -15.92 -13.07 -3.42
CA ASN A 372 -16.21 -13.44 -2.04
C ASN A 372 -15.74 -14.87 -1.75
N PHE A 373 -15.79 -15.27 -0.48
CA PHE A 373 -15.29 -16.57 -0.02
C PHE A 373 -15.89 -17.77 -0.76
N THR A 374 -17.12 -17.64 -1.28
CA THR A 374 -17.84 -18.70 -1.99
C THR A 374 -17.68 -18.62 -3.51
N GLY A 375 -16.92 -17.68 -4.06
CA GLY A 375 -16.73 -17.54 -5.50
C GLY A 375 -17.72 -16.58 -6.19
N GLY A 376 -18.62 -15.94 -5.44
CA GLY A 376 -19.43 -14.82 -5.95
C GLY A 376 -18.54 -13.61 -6.24
N VAL A 377 -19.00 -12.68 -7.08
CA VAL A 377 -18.30 -11.41 -7.32
C VAL A 377 -18.79 -10.36 -6.34
N GLU A 378 -17.86 -9.66 -5.70
CA GLU A 378 -18.12 -8.48 -4.90
C GLU A 378 -17.50 -7.24 -5.55
N THR A 379 -18.20 -6.12 -5.47
CA THR A 379 -17.74 -4.83 -5.99
C THR A 379 -17.68 -3.84 -4.85
N ILE A 380 -16.51 -3.24 -4.65
CA ILE A 380 -16.35 -2.06 -3.81
C ILE A 380 -16.45 -0.85 -4.75
N GLU A 381 -17.61 -0.20 -4.73
CA GLU A 381 -17.82 1.04 -5.47
C GLU A 381 -16.94 2.14 -4.89
N ASN A 382 -16.45 3.06 -5.74
CA ASN A 382 -15.62 4.19 -5.31
C ASN A 382 -14.38 3.80 -4.47
N CYS A 383 -13.80 2.63 -4.75
CA CYS A 383 -12.69 2.07 -4.00
C CYS A 383 -11.40 2.89 -4.08
N VAL A 384 -11.10 3.45 -5.26
CA VAL A 384 -9.91 4.28 -5.49
C VAL A 384 -10.34 5.69 -5.85
N CYS A 385 -9.71 6.67 -5.20
CA CYS A 385 -9.89 8.08 -5.43
C CYS A 385 -8.73 8.66 -6.25
N LEU A 386 -9.04 9.43 -7.28
CA LEU A 386 -8.10 10.18 -8.11
C LEU A 386 -8.53 11.64 -8.16
N HIS A 387 -7.64 12.54 -7.75
CA HIS A 387 -7.86 13.99 -7.86
C HIS A 387 -6.53 14.74 -7.97
N GLU A 388 -6.59 15.98 -8.44
CA GLU A 388 -5.47 16.91 -8.32
C GLU A 388 -5.78 17.97 -7.27
N GLU A 389 -4.75 18.45 -6.58
CA GLU A 389 -4.87 19.48 -5.56
C GLU A 389 -3.73 20.50 -5.65
N ASP A 390 -4.01 21.72 -5.20
CA ASP A 390 -2.98 22.74 -5.02
C ASP A 390 -1.98 22.29 -3.95
N HIS A 391 -0.71 22.57 -4.21
CA HIS A 391 0.38 22.24 -3.28
C HIS A 391 1.32 23.43 -3.07
N GLY A 392 0.75 24.63 -2.92
CA GLY A 392 1.51 25.83 -2.57
C GLY A 392 2.44 26.32 -3.69
N ILE A 393 3.65 26.76 -3.33
CA ILE A 393 4.63 27.33 -4.27
C ILE A 393 5.46 26.20 -4.91
N LEU A 394 5.53 26.18 -6.24
CA LEU A 394 6.41 25.28 -7.00
C LEU A 394 7.82 25.84 -7.07
N TRP A 395 7.95 27.08 -7.52
CA TRP A 395 9.20 27.84 -7.47
C TRP A 395 8.91 29.35 -7.47
N LYS A 396 9.84 30.13 -6.92
CA LYS A 396 9.77 31.59 -6.86
C LYS A 396 11.17 32.19 -6.91
N HIS A 397 11.34 33.30 -7.63
CA HIS A 397 12.55 34.11 -7.60
C HIS A 397 12.21 35.60 -7.67
N GLN A 398 13.02 36.44 -7.02
CA GLN A 398 12.98 37.88 -7.16
C GLN A 398 14.41 38.39 -7.41
N ASP A 399 14.61 39.10 -8.50
CA ASP A 399 15.88 39.73 -8.82
C ASP A 399 15.89 41.15 -8.25
N TRP A 400 16.73 41.38 -7.23
CA TRP A 400 16.83 42.69 -6.58
C TRP A 400 17.37 43.79 -7.50
N ARG A 401 18.10 43.45 -8.56
CA ARG A 401 18.66 44.44 -9.49
C ARG A 401 17.59 45.02 -10.41
N THR A 402 16.65 44.20 -10.83
CA THR A 402 15.55 44.59 -11.73
C THR A 402 14.26 44.89 -10.96
N GLY A 403 14.13 44.40 -9.73
CA GLY A 403 12.89 44.44 -8.93
C GLY A 403 11.84 43.42 -9.38
N LEU A 404 12.09 42.63 -10.43
CA LEU A 404 11.13 41.69 -11.00
C LEU A 404 11.05 40.40 -10.18
N ALA A 405 9.85 39.81 -10.12
CA ALA A 405 9.60 38.55 -9.45
C ALA A 405 8.80 37.58 -10.34
N GLU A 406 9.16 36.31 -10.26
CA GLU A 406 8.48 35.20 -10.92
C GLU A 406 8.01 34.19 -9.87
N VAL A 407 6.79 33.68 -10.01
CA VAL A 407 6.20 32.68 -9.11
C VAL A 407 5.42 31.65 -9.93
N ARG A 408 5.57 30.37 -9.58
CA ARG A 408 4.69 29.29 -10.04
C ARG A 408 4.09 28.57 -8.84
N ARG A 409 2.81 28.24 -8.94
CA ARG A 409 2.12 27.39 -7.96
C ARG A 409 2.25 25.93 -8.36
N SER A 410 2.34 25.08 -7.36
CA SER A 410 2.44 23.64 -7.52
C SER A 410 1.06 23.01 -7.50
N ARG A 411 0.91 21.92 -8.24
CA ARG A 411 -0.16 20.94 -8.07
C ARG A 411 0.44 19.57 -7.89
N ARG A 412 -0.30 18.70 -7.20
CA ARG A 412 -0.03 17.26 -7.19
C ARG A 412 -1.28 16.48 -7.60
N LEU A 413 -1.07 15.37 -8.30
CA LEU A 413 -2.09 14.37 -8.56
C LEU A 413 -2.00 13.29 -7.49
N SER A 414 -3.10 13.01 -6.82
CA SER A 414 -3.22 12.01 -5.76
C SER A 414 -4.02 10.82 -6.26
N VAL A 415 -3.48 9.61 -6.03
CA VAL A 415 -4.20 8.34 -6.23
C VAL A 415 -4.19 7.60 -4.89
N SER A 416 -5.37 7.27 -4.36
CA SER A 416 -5.45 6.69 -3.02
C SER A 416 -6.58 5.71 -2.81
N PHE A 417 -6.44 4.89 -1.76
CA PHE A 417 -7.51 4.11 -1.17
C PHE A 417 -7.36 4.13 0.37
N VAL A 418 -8.44 3.77 1.07
CA VAL A 418 -8.46 3.63 2.54
C VAL A 418 -8.99 2.24 2.87
N CYS A 419 -8.41 1.59 3.88
CA CYS A 419 -8.88 0.30 4.40
C CYS A 419 -8.89 0.26 5.92
N THR A 420 -9.77 -0.55 6.51
CA THR A 420 -9.80 -0.86 7.94
C THR A 420 -9.28 -2.27 8.18
N VAL A 421 -8.29 -2.43 9.04
CA VAL A 421 -7.86 -3.75 9.52
C VAL A 421 -8.13 -3.81 11.01
N ALA A 422 -9.20 -4.51 11.37
CA ALA A 422 -9.78 -4.57 12.71
C ALA A 422 -9.99 -3.17 13.33
N ASN A 423 -9.08 -2.74 14.20
CA ASN A 423 -9.19 -1.49 14.95
C ASN A 423 -8.57 -0.27 14.25
N TYR A 424 -7.68 -0.46 13.28
CA TYR A 424 -6.96 0.63 12.60
C TYR A 424 -7.49 0.93 11.21
N GLU A 425 -7.39 2.19 10.81
CA GLU A 425 -7.57 2.66 9.44
C GLU A 425 -6.25 3.11 8.83
N TYR A 426 -6.03 2.73 7.58
CA TYR A 426 -4.86 3.12 6.80
C TYR A 426 -5.29 3.73 5.47
N GLY A 427 -4.81 4.94 5.20
CA GLY A 427 -4.91 5.57 3.89
C GLY A 427 -3.59 5.49 3.14
N PHE A 428 -3.58 4.87 1.96
CA PHE A 428 -2.40 4.73 1.12
C PHE A 428 -2.49 5.67 -0.08
N PHE A 429 -1.48 6.53 -0.26
CA PHE A 429 -1.45 7.57 -1.27
C PHE A 429 -0.18 7.46 -2.12
N TRP A 430 -0.36 7.57 -3.44
CA TRP A 430 0.69 7.89 -4.38
C TRP A 430 0.43 9.28 -4.96
N HIS A 431 1.38 10.20 -4.77
CA HIS A 431 1.32 11.56 -5.31
C HIS A 431 2.33 11.76 -6.44
N PHE A 432 1.90 12.43 -7.51
CA PHE A 432 2.75 12.82 -8.63
C PHE A 432 2.81 14.34 -8.70
N TYR A 433 4.02 14.91 -8.86
CA TYR A 433 4.25 16.36 -8.84
C TYR A 433 4.69 16.90 -10.20
N GLN A 434 4.40 18.19 -10.44
CA GLN A 434 4.79 18.87 -11.69
C GLN A 434 6.31 18.97 -11.88
N ASP A 435 7.10 18.89 -10.79
CA ASP A 435 8.56 18.89 -10.84
C ASP A 435 9.18 17.49 -11.06
N GLY A 436 8.35 16.49 -11.35
CA GLY A 436 8.80 15.12 -11.64
C GLY A 436 9.00 14.24 -10.41
N LYS A 437 8.67 14.70 -9.20
CA LYS A 437 8.70 13.83 -8.00
C LYS A 437 7.49 12.90 -7.95
N ILE A 438 7.70 11.75 -7.32
CA ILE A 438 6.67 10.82 -6.87
C ILE A 438 6.81 10.71 -5.34
N GLU A 439 5.72 10.79 -4.61
CA GLU A 439 5.69 10.58 -3.15
C GLU A 439 4.76 9.43 -2.83
N ALA A 440 5.18 8.60 -1.89
CA ALA A 440 4.32 7.62 -1.25
C ALA A 440 4.03 8.11 0.17
N GLU A 441 2.75 8.21 0.54
CA GLU A 441 2.30 8.62 1.89
C GLU A 441 1.33 7.57 2.43
N VAL A 442 1.52 7.19 3.68
CA VAL A 442 0.59 6.38 4.46
C VAL A 442 0.09 7.21 5.64
N LYS A 443 -1.23 7.24 5.81
CA LYS A 443 -1.93 7.88 6.92
C LYS A 443 -2.46 6.80 7.85
N LEU A 444 -2.05 6.83 9.11
CA LEU A 444 -2.52 5.93 10.15
C LEU A 444 -3.51 6.68 11.03
N THR A 445 -4.70 6.12 11.24
CA THR A 445 -5.76 6.67 12.09
C THR A 445 -6.60 5.53 12.65
N GLY A 446 -7.59 5.81 13.49
CA GLY A 446 -8.51 4.78 13.98
C GLY A 446 -8.36 4.54 15.47
N ILE A 447 -8.71 3.33 15.92
CA ILE A 447 -8.81 3.02 17.34
C ILE A 447 -7.57 2.23 17.78
N LEU A 448 -7.03 2.55 18.96
CA LEU A 448 -5.92 1.80 19.55
C LEU A 448 -6.32 0.35 19.83
N SER A 449 -5.40 -0.61 19.64
CA SER A 449 -5.57 -1.98 20.16
C SER A 449 -5.29 -2.00 21.66
N LEU A 450 -6.35 -2.12 22.46
CA LEU A 450 -6.29 -1.93 23.91
C LEU A 450 -6.17 -3.25 24.68
N GLY A 451 -5.73 -3.14 25.93
CA GLY A 451 -5.64 -4.17 26.95
C GLY A 451 -6.19 -3.68 28.30
N ALA A 452 -6.30 -4.58 29.26
CA ALA A 452 -6.83 -4.32 30.60
C ALA A 452 -5.75 -4.55 31.67
N LEU A 453 -5.68 -3.65 32.64
CA LEU A 453 -4.79 -3.76 33.79
C LEU A 453 -5.58 -4.06 35.07
N PRO A 454 -5.10 -4.97 35.92
CA PRO A 454 -5.55 -5.07 37.29
C PRO A 454 -5.41 -3.73 38.06
N PRO A 455 -6.26 -3.48 39.06
CA PRO A 455 -6.17 -2.27 39.88
C PRO A 455 -4.76 -2.06 40.47
N GLY A 456 -4.18 -0.89 40.24
CA GLY A 456 -2.84 -0.51 40.73
C GLY A 456 -1.68 -1.08 39.91
N GLU A 457 -1.93 -1.91 38.90
CA GLU A 457 -0.88 -2.39 37.99
C GLU A 457 -0.49 -1.29 37.00
N THR A 458 0.81 -1.17 36.74
CA THR A 458 1.37 -0.35 35.66
C THR A 458 2.39 -1.18 34.90
N ARG A 459 2.46 -1.00 33.58
CA ARG A 459 3.40 -1.71 32.71
C ARG A 459 4.23 -0.71 31.94
N LYS A 460 5.55 -0.88 31.92
CA LYS A 460 6.48 -0.05 31.13
C LYS A 460 6.36 -0.23 29.62
N TYR A 461 5.59 -1.22 29.16
CA TYR A 461 5.48 -1.62 27.76
C TYR A 461 4.39 -0.87 26.99
N GLY A 462 3.80 0.17 27.59
CA GLY A 462 2.64 0.89 27.03
C GLY A 462 2.20 2.03 27.92
N THR A 463 1.06 2.61 27.59
CA THR A 463 0.48 3.77 28.26
C THR A 463 -0.85 3.40 28.88
N THR A 464 -1.05 3.76 30.15
CA THR A 464 -2.37 3.71 30.77
C THR A 464 -3.22 4.87 30.22
N ILE A 465 -4.29 4.55 29.51
CA ILE A 465 -5.18 5.53 28.84
C ILE A 465 -6.23 6.05 29.82
N ALA A 466 -6.85 5.14 30.57
CA ALA A 466 -7.85 5.42 31.59
C ALA A 466 -7.67 4.40 32.74
N PRO A 467 -8.35 4.53 33.90
CA PRO A 467 -8.25 3.55 34.97
C PRO A 467 -8.52 2.12 34.47
N GLY A 468 -7.52 1.25 34.55
CA GLY A 468 -7.61 -0.14 34.06
C GLY A 468 -7.49 -0.32 32.54
N LEU A 469 -7.48 0.76 31.74
CA LEU A 469 -7.37 0.69 30.28
C LEU A 469 -5.95 0.99 29.81
N TYR A 470 -5.39 0.11 28.99
CA TYR A 470 -3.97 0.11 28.64
C TYR A 470 -3.75 -0.02 27.13
N ALA A 471 -2.80 0.75 26.59
CA ALA A 471 -2.41 0.69 25.19
C ALA A 471 -0.94 0.27 25.08
N PRO A 472 -0.63 -0.96 24.61
CA PRO A 472 0.75 -1.39 24.47
C PRO A 472 1.47 -0.65 23.33
N VAL A 473 2.76 -0.38 23.53
CA VAL A 473 3.67 0.13 22.48
C VAL A 473 3.71 -0.87 21.33
N HIS A 474 3.76 -0.35 20.10
CA HIS A 474 3.85 -1.16 18.89
C HIS A 474 4.52 -0.38 17.76
N GLN A 475 4.88 -1.08 16.69
CA GLN A 475 5.42 -0.46 15.48
C GLN A 475 4.50 -0.78 14.29
N HIS A 476 4.44 0.11 13.31
CA HIS A 476 3.79 -0.16 12.03
C HIS A 476 4.86 -0.13 10.94
N PHE A 477 5.08 -1.26 10.27
CA PHE A 477 6.01 -1.38 9.15
C PHE A 477 5.25 -1.56 7.85
N PHE A 478 5.70 -0.88 6.80
CA PHE A 478 5.17 -0.92 5.46
C PHE A 478 6.28 -1.31 4.48
N VAL A 479 5.94 -2.09 3.45
CA VAL A 479 6.88 -2.47 2.41
C VAL A 479 6.41 -1.98 1.05
N ALA A 480 7.10 -0.99 0.50
CA ALA A 480 6.90 -0.57 -0.88
C ALA A 480 7.77 -1.42 -1.82
N ARG A 481 7.14 -2.12 -2.77
CA ARG A 481 7.83 -2.82 -3.86
C ARG A 481 7.82 -1.92 -5.09
N MET A 482 9.00 -1.51 -5.53
CA MET A 482 9.20 -0.59 -6.63
C MET A 482 10.03 -1.27 -7.71
N ASP A 483 9.33 -1.76 -8.73
CA ASP A 483 9.95 -2.32 -9.92
C ASP A 483 10.33 -1.17 -10.86
N MET A 484 11.62 -0.83 -10.90
CA MET A 484 12.10 0.41 -11.52
C MET A 484 12.44 0.22 -13.00
N ALA A 485 12.35 1.31 -13.76
CA ALA A 485 12.62 1.30 -15.19
C ALA A 485 13.21 2.63 -15.68
N VAL A 486 14.08 3.26 -14.90
CA VAL A 486 14.56 4.64 -15.17
C VAL A 486 15.24 4.71 -16.53
N ASP A 487 14.63 5.43 -17.47
CA ASP A 487 15.04 5.52 -18.89
C ASP A 487 15.27 4.17 -19.60
N CYS A 488 14.81 3.05 -19.02
CA CYS A 488 14.92 1.74 -19.64
C CYS A 488 13.72 1.50 -20.53
N ARG A 489 13.98 1.20 -21.81
CA ARG A 489 12.95 0.67 -22.68
C ARG A 489 12.60 -0.77 -22.28
N PRO A 490 11.44 -1.27 -22.67
CA PRO A 490 11.07 -2.65 -22.44
C PRO A 490 12.14 -3.65 -22.89
N GLY A 491 12.60 -4.48 -21.96
CA GLY A 491 13.65 -5.48 -22.19
C GLY A 491 15.09 -4.95 -22.07
N GLU A 492 15.28 -3.64 -21.88
CA GLU A 492 16.58 -3.09 -21.51
C GLU A 492 16.81 -3.24 -20.01
N THR A 493 18.02 -3.63 -19.65
CA THR A 493 18.43 -3.87 -18.27
C THR A 493 19.53 -2.90 -17.88
N PHE A 494 19.41 -1.61 -18.20
CA PHE A 494 20.51 -0.65 -17.95
C PHE A 494 20.41 0.06 -16.60
N ASN A 495 19.62 -0.46 -15.66
CA ASN A 495 19.52 0.13 -14.33
C ASN A 495 20.51 -0.49 -13.36
N GLN A 496 20.98 0.33 -12.43
CA GLN A 496 21.80 -0.06 -11.28
C GLN A 496 21.53 0.89 -10.12
N VAL A 497 21.83 0.46 -8.90
CA VAL A 497 21.56 1.23 -7.67
C VAL A 497 22.86 1.71 -7.02
N VAL A 498 22.87 2.97 -6.65
CA VAL A 498 23.99 3.65 -5.97
C VAL A 498 23.52 4.06 -4.60
N GLU A 499 24.29 3.74 -3.56
CA GLU A 499 24.15 4.41 -2.28
C GLU A 499 25.01 5.67 -2.27
N VAL A 500 24.44 6.76 -1.76
CA VAL A 500 25.16 8.03 -1.61
C VAL A 500 25.21 8.41 -0.14
N ASN A 501 26.41 8.73 0.35
CA ASN A 501 26.64 9.28 1.68
C ASN A 501 27.36 10.62 1.57
N VAL A 502 27.00 11.60 2.41
CA VAL A 502 27.76 12.84 2.54
C VAL A 502 28.92 12.61 3.51
N LYS A 503 30.13 12.94 3.08
CA LYS A 503 31.36 12.87 3.87
C LYS A 503 31.96 14.25 4.06
N ILE A 504 32.53 14.47 5.24
CA ILE A 504 33.35 15.65 5.54
C ILE A 504 34.76 15.36 5.03
N GLU A 505 35.36 16.34 4.34
CA GLU A 505 36.75 16.24 3.89
C GLU A 505 37.70 16.51 5.07
N GLU A 506 38.81 15.77 5.14
CA GLU A 506 39.76 15.92 6.25
C GLU A 506 40.44 17.31 6.21
N PRO A 507 40.83 17.86 7.38
CA PRO A 507 41.64 19.07 7.44
C PRO A 507 42.95 18.93 6.66
N GLY A 508 43.35 19.97 5.92
CA GLY A 508 44.59 19.90 5.16
C GLY A 508 44.89 21.12 4.30
N LYS A 509 45.97 21.03 3.50
CA LYS A 509 46.39 22.10 2.59
C LYS A 509 45.33 22.41 1.53
N ASP A 510 44.56 21.41 1.13
CA ASP A 510 43.48 21.52 0.14
C ASP A 510 42.11 21.82 0.79
N ASN A 511 42.05 21.88 2.12
CA ASN A 511 40.85 22.20 2.92
C ASN A 511 41.22 23.06 4.14
N VAL A 512 41.92 24.18 3.91
CA VAL A 512 42.52 25.02 4.98
C VAL A 512 41.48 25.57 5.96
N HIS A 513 40.23 25.71 5.51
CA HIS A 513 39.13 26.24 6.31
C HIS A 513 38.25 25.14 6.93
N ASN A 514 38.58 23.85 6.74
CA ASN A 514 37.88 22.69 7.30
C ASN A 514 36.36 22.67 7.01
N ASN A 515 35.93 23.25 5.90
CA ASN A 515 34.52 23.43 5.56
C ASN A 515 34.06 22.50 4.43
N ALA A 516 34.98 21.80 3.76
CA ALA A 516 34.65 20.95 2.62
C ALA A 516 33.93 19.67 3.05
N PHE A 517 32.91 19.31 2.28
CA PHE A 517 32.20 18.04 2.33
C PHE A 517 31.74 17.68 0.92
N TYR A 518 31.53 16.40 0.65
CA TYR A 518 31.19 15.89 -0.69
C TYR A 518 30.28 14.67 -0.62
N ALA A 519 29.65 14.33 -1.74
CA ALA A 519 28.90 13.11 -1.90
C ALA A 519 29.83 11.98 -2.33
N GLU A 520 29.84 10.89 -1.56
CA GLU A 520 30.51 9.65 -1.92
C GLU A 520 29.47 8.64 -2.42
N GLU A 521 29.75 8.05 -3.58
CA GLU A 521 28.89 7.06 -4.22
C GLU A 521 29.46 5.64 -4.06
N GLU A 522 28.64 4.71 -3.58
CA GLU A 522 28.92 3.27 -3.54
C GLU A 522 27.95 2.54 -4.48
N LEU A 523 28.48 1.87 -5.51
CA LEU A 523 27.65 1.01 -6.38
C LEU A 523 27.30 -0.28 -5.65
N LEU A 524 26.00 -0.57 -5.52
CA LEU A 524 25.51 -1.83 -4.94
C LEU A 524 25.54 -2.91 -6.02
N ARG A 525 26.53 -3.81 -5.99
CA ARG A 525 26.80 -4.75 -7.09
C ARG A 525 26.04 -6.07 -7.01
N SER A 526 25.54 -6.41 -5.83
CA SER A 526 24.90 -7.70 -5.55
C SER A 526 23.84 -7.60 -4.46
N GLU A 527 22.93 -8.57 -4.42
CA GLU A 527 21.82 -8.57 -3.46
C GLU A 527 22.27 -8.52 -2.00
N LEU A 528 23.34 -9.25 -1.62
CA LEU A 528 23.85 -9.22 -0.24
C LEU A 528 24.48 -7.87 0.12
N GLN A 529 25.09 -7.17 -0.85
CA GLN A 529 25.59 -5.81 -0.62
C GLN A 529 24.45 -4.80 -0.49
N ALA A 530 23.29 -5.09 -1.09
CA ALA A 530 22.15 -4.18 -1.20
C ALA A 530 21.13 -4.30 -0.06
N MET A 531 21.50 -4.94 1.05
CA MET A 531 20.79 -4.91 2.32
C MET A 531 21.27 -3.69 3.11
N ARG A 532 20.57 -2.56 2.99
CA ARG A 532 21.03 -1.26 3.50
C ARG A 532 20.06 -0.63 4.48
N ASP A 533 20.62 0.18 5.38
CA ASP A 533 19.86 0.93 6.36
C ASP A 533 19.98 2.43 6.12
N CYS A 534 18.92 3.16 6.48
CA CYS A 534 18.93 4.61 6.44
C CYS A 534 19.98 5.15 7.42
N ASN A 535 20.67 6.22 7.05
CA ASN A 535 21.58 6.92 7.94
C ASN A 535 21.39 8.44 7.82
N PRO A 536 20.61 9.06 8.72
CA PRO A 536 20.38 10.50 8.67
C PRO A 536 21.64 11.32 8.95
N LEU A 537 22.65 10.77 9.65
CA LEU A 537 23.89 11.48 9.96
C LEU A 537 24.78 11.70 8.74
N SER A 538 24.65 10.85 7.71
CA SER A 538 25.34 11.00 6.43
C SER A 538 24.40 11.40 5.28
N ALA A 539 23.17 11.81 5.61
CA ALA A 539 22.11 12.09 4.63
C ALA A 539 21.97 10.98 3.56
N ARG A 540 22.08 9.72 4.00
CA ARG A 540 22.12 8.56 3.10
C ARG A 540 20.85 8.45 2.26
N HIS A 541 21.04 8.23 0.96
CA HIS A 541 19.98 8.01 -0.01
C HIS A 541 20.46 7.09 -1.13
N TRP A 542 19.53 6.63 -1.98
CA TRP A 542 19.85 5.72 -3.08
C TRP A 542 19.43 6.28 -4.42
N ILE A 543 20.26 6.14 -5.44
CA ILE A 543 20.00 6.59 -6.81
C ILE A 543 19.90 5.36 -7.71
N ILE A 544 18.75 5.21 -8.36
CA ILE A 544 18.58 4.30 -9.48
C ILE A 544 19.02 5.05 -10.73
N ARG A 545 20.10 4.60 -11.37
CA ARG A 545 20.64 5.26 -12.56
C ARG A 545 20.60 4.37 -13.80
N ASN A 546 20.36 4.99 -14.94
CA ASN A 546 20.52 4.37 -16.24
C ASN A 546 21.98 4.47 -16.70
N THR A 547 22.60 3.37 -17.13
CA THR A 547 24.03 3.35 -17.51
C THR A 547 24.32 3.73 -18.96
N ARG A 548 23.29 4.09 -19.74
CA ARG A 548 23.41 4.43 -21.17
C ARG A 548 22.90 5.82 -21.50
N THR A 549 21.97 6.35 -20.71
CA THR A 549 21.37 7.66 -20.95
C THR A 549 22.05 8.73 -20.11
N VAL A 550 22.50 9.80 -20.79
CA VAL A 550 23.12 10.96 -20.15
C VAL A 550 22.26 12.22 -20.30
N ASN A 551 22.42 13.13 -19.36
CA ASN A 551 21.88 14.49 -19.42
C ASN A 551 22.87 15.47 -20.08
N ARG A 552 22.50 16.75 -20.13
CA ARG A 552 23.30 17.81 -20.76
C ARG A 552 24.70 18.04 -20.16
N SER A 553 24.97 17.57 -18.94
CA SER A 553 26.30 17.67 -18.32
C SER A 553 27.15 16.41 -18.53
N GLY A 554 26.65 15.42 -19.28
CA GLY A 554 27.32 14.14 -19.49
C GLY A 554 27.17 13.16 -18.33
N GLN A 555 26.39 13.51 -17.29
CA GLN A 555 26.11 12.63 -16.16
C GLN A 555 24.94 11.69 -16.48
N LEU A 556 24.97 10.50 -15.88
CA LEU A 556 23.93 9.49 -16.05
C LEU A 556 22.58 9.98 -15.49
N THR A 557 21.49 9.63 -16.16
CA THR A 557 20.14 9.94 -15.68
C THR A 557 19.74 9.01 -14.54
N GLY A 558 19.00 9.53 -13.56
CA GLY A 558 18.57 8.72 -12.43
C GLY A 558 17.31 9.22 -11.72
N TYR A 559 16.74 8.36 -10.88
CA TYR A 559 15.76 8.71 -9.85
C TYR A 559 16.30 8.32 -8.47
N LYS A 560 16.16 9.23 -7.53
CA LYS A 560 16.66 9.13 -6.16
C LYS A 560 15.54 8.74 -5.21
N LEU A 561 15.70 7.63 -4.51
CA LEU A 561 14.92 7.30 -3.31
C LEU A 561 15.43 8.16 -2.14
N MET A 562 14.62 9.11 -1.71
CA MET A 562 14.81 9.89 -0.49
C MET A 562 14.01 9.29 0.65
N PRO A 563 14.67 8.76 1.68
CA PRO A 563 13.99 8.24 2.86
C PRO A 563 13.22 9.35 3.61
N GLY A 564 12.04 9.01 4.10
CA GLY A 564 11.35 9.79 5.13
C GLY A 564 11.77 9.35 6.54
N SER A 565 10.96 9.74 7.54
CA SER A 565 11.10 9.25 8.91
C SER A 565 11.03 7.73 8.96
N ASN A 566 11.85 7.10 9.81
CA ASN A 566 12.01 5.66 9.77
C ASN A 566 12.47 5.04 11.09
N CYS A 567 12.25 3.73 11.24
CA CYS A 567 12.82 2.91 12.29
C CYS A 567 13.11 1.48 11.80
N LEU A 568 13.90 0.74 12.58
CA LEU A 568 14.04 -0.71 12.48
C LEU A 568 13.26 -1.38 13.62
N PRO A 569 13.00 -2.71 13.54
CA PRO A 569 12.34 -3.45 14.60
C PRO A 569 13.03 -3.27 15.96
N LEU A 570 12.28 -2.77 16.95
CA LEU A 570 12.71 -2.67 18.34
C LEU A 570 12.39 -3.98 19.07
N ALA A 571 12.98 -5.07 18.59
CA ALA A 571 12.80 -6.42 19.13
C ALA A 571 14.14 -7.15 19.22
N GLY A 572 14.21 -8.18 20.07
CA GLY A 572 15.37 -9.07 20.12
C GLY A 572 15.59 -9.78 18.78
N SER A 573 16.84 -10.07 18.43
CA SER A 573 17.22 -10.70 17.15
C SER A 573 16.56 -12.06 16.89
N GLU A 574 16.16 -12.75 17.96
CA GLU A 574 15.47 -14.06 17.94
C GLU A 574 13.95 -13.97 18.12
N ALA A 575 13.38 -12.76 18.11
CA ALA A 575 11.94 -12.56 18.25
C ALA A 575 11.18 -13.42 17.23
N LYS A 576 10.12 -14.10 17.69
CA LYS A 576 9.42 -15.13 16.90
C LYS A 576 8.85 -14.56 15.59
N PHE A 577 8.27 -13.36 15.62
CA PHE A 577 7.73 -12.72 14.42
C PHE A 577 8.81 -12.43 13.36
N LEU A 578 10.07 -12.14 13.74
CA LEU A 578 11.17 -11.91 12.81
C LEU A 578 11.58 -13.16 12.02
N ARG A 579 11.11 -14.36 12.41
CA ARG A 579 11.27 -15.57 11.61
C ARG A 579 10.45 -15.52 10.33
N ARG A 580 9.30 -14.84 10.36
CA ARG A 580 8.39 -14.61 9.23
C ARG A 580 8.63 -13.24 8.59
N ALA A 581 9.02 -12.25 9.39
CA ALA A 581 9.23 -10.86 8.99
C ALA A 581 10.72 -10.48 8.87
N ALA A 582 11.59 -11.38 8.40
CA ALA A 582 13.03 -11.13 8.35
C ALA A 582 13.41 -9.96 7.43
N PHE A 583 12.55 -9.61 6.47
CA PHE A 583 12.69 -8.43 5.62
C PHE A 583 12.66 -7.11 6.41
N LEU A 584 12.13 -7.09 7.63
CA LEU A 584 12.13 -5.89 8.48
C LEU A 584 13.52 -5.51 9.01
N LYS A 585 14.52 -6.39 8.88
CA LYS A 585 15.86 -6.18 9.44
C LYS A 585 16.66 -5.08 8.74
N HIS A 586 16.24 -4.67 7.54
CA HIS A 586 16.86 -3.56 6.82
C HIS A 586 15.83 -2.66 6.16
N ASN A 587 16.15 -1.37 6.00
CA ASN A 587 15.25 -0.41 5.35
C ASN A 587 15.19 -0.57 3.83
N VAL A 588 16.30 -0.95 3.19
CA VAL A 588 16.37 -1.10 1.73
C VAL A 588 16.92 -2.47 1.39
N TRP A 589 16.25 -3.12 0.44
CA TRP A 589 16.72 -4.30 -0.24
C TRP A 589 16.61 -4.07 -1.74
N VAL A 590 17.54 -4.64 -2.50
CA VAL A 590 17.49 -4.62 -3.97
C VAL A 590 17.69 -6.02 -4.50
N THR A 591 16.79 -6.45 -5.38
CA THR A 591 16.89 -7.73 -6.09
C THR A 591 16.79 -7.50 -7.59
N PRO A 592 17.38 -8.36 -8.43
CA PRO A 592 16.96 -8.44 -9.82
C PRO A 592 15.49 -8.85 -9.89
N TYR A 593 14.79 -8.35 -10.90
CA TYR A 593 13.41 -8.74 -11.18
C TYR A 593 13.32 -10.25 -11.41
N ALA A 594 12.45 -10.88 -10.64
CA ALA A 594 11.92 -12.20 -10.92
C ALA A 594 10.40 -12.14 -10.81
N ARG A 595 9.71 -12.81 -11.74
CA ARG A 595 8.26 -12.71 -11.89
C ARG A 595 7.50 -13.11 -10.63
N ASP A 596 7.95 -14.17 -9.98
CA ASP A 596 7.26 -14.79 -8.85
C ASP A 596 7.75 -14.25 -7.48
N GLU A 597 8.70 -13.30 -7.49
CA GLU A 597 9.17 -12.60 -6.28
C GLU A 597 8.31 -11.35 -6.04
N MET A 598 7.16 -11.55 -5.37
CA MET A 598 6.14 -10.52 -5.13
C MET A 598 6.02 -10.06 -3.67
N TYR A 599 6.03 -10.99 -2.71
CA TYR A 599 5.72 -10.69 -1.30
C TYR A 599 6.91 -10.97 -0.37
N PRO A 600 7.38 -9.97 0.40
CA PRO A 600 8.65 -10.05 1.11
C PRO A 600 8.66 -11.06 2.27
N GLY A 601 7.49 -11.38 2.84
CA GLY A 601 7.30 -12.43 3.87
C GLY A 601 6.85 -13.79 3.31
N GLY A 602 6.87 -13.95 1.98
CA GLY A 602 6.33 -15.12 1.29
C GLY A 602 4.85 -14.99 0.91
N GLU A 603 4.39 -15.94 0.09
CA GLU A 603 3.03 -15.94 -0.45
C GLU A 603 1.96 -16.11 0.64
N PHE A 604 2.21 -16.96 1.64
CA PHE A 604 1.24 -17.31 2.67
C PHE A 604 1.85 -17.11 4.05
N PRO A 605 1.85 -15.89 4.60
CA PRO A 605 2.48 -15.64 5.90
C PRO A 605 1.67 -16.23 7.05
N ASN A 606 0.35 -16.39 6.93
CA ASN A 606 -0.50 -16.96 8.00
C ASN A 606 -0.01 -18.36 8.40
N GLN A 607 0.24 -18.56 9.70
CA GLN A 607 0.76 -19.82 10.27
C GLN A 607 2.02 -20.38 9.58
N ASN A 608 2.84 -19.53 8.95
CA ASN A 608 3.95 -19.99 8.12
C ASN A 608 5.11 -20.60 8.95
N PRO A 609 5.41 -21.91 8.82
CA PRO A 609 6.56 -22.54 9.48
C PRO A 609 7.89 -22.28 8.78
N ARG A 610 7.87 -21.82 7.51
CA ARG A 610 9.06 -21.69 6.66
C ARG A 610 9.85 -20.43 7.01
N VAL A 611 10.77 -20.57 7.95
CA VAL A 611 11.62 -19.47 8.45
C VAL A 611 12.37 -18.80 7.30
N GLY A 612 12.22 -17.47 7.20
CA GLY A 612 12.92 -16.62 6.25
C GLY A 612 12.45 -16.73 4.80
N GLU A 613 11.31 -17.38 4.53
CA GLU A 613 10.68 -17.35 3.19
C GLU A 613 10.47 -15.91 2.70
N GLY A 614 10.60 -15.71 1.39
CA GLY A 614 10.51 -14.39 0.77
C GLY A 614 11.87 -13.69 0.65
N LEU A 615 11.86 -12.38 0.81
CA LEU A 615 12.96 -11.48 0.44
C LEU A 615 14.28 -11.84 1.13
N ALA A 616 14.24 -12.18 2.42
CA ALA A 616 15.42 -12.56 3.19
C ALA A 616 16.08 -13.87 2.71
N THR A 617 15.38 -14.70 1.94
CA THR A 617 15.96 -15.87 1.28
C THR A 617 16.32 -15.58 -0.17
N TRP A 618 15.53 -14.78 -0.90
CA TRP A 618 15.84 -14.43 -2.30
C TRP A 618 17.21 -13.79 -2.44
N VAL A 619 17.55 -12.83 -1.56
CA VAL A 619 18.85 -12.13 -1.61
C VAL A 619 20.07 -13.03 -1.37
N LYS A 620 19.88 -14.23 -0.80
CA LYS A 620 20.98 -15.20 -0.60
C LYS A 620 21.46 -15.81 -1.91
N GLN A 621 20.68 -15.70 -2.99
CA GLN A 621 21.14 -16.03 -4.33
C GLN A 621 22.29 -15.12 -4.78
N ASN A 622 22.43 -13.94 -4.15
CA ASN A 622 23.50 -12.98 -4.37
C ASN A 622 23.69 -12.63 -5.85
N ARG A 623 22.58 -12.51 -6.57
CA ARG A 623 22.56 -12.19 -8.01
C ARG A 623 23.17 -10.80 -8.23
N SER A 624 23.70 -10.58 -9.43
CA SER A 624 24.27 -9.29 -9.80
C SER A 624 23.19 -8.21 -9.95
N LEU A 625 23.51 -7.00 -9.47
CA LEU A 625 22.68 -5.80 -9.58
C LEU A 625 23.25 -4.75 -10.56
N GLU A 626 24.33 -5.09 -11.26
CA GLU A 626 24.92 -4.22 -12.27
C GLU A 626 24.22 -4.44 -13.60
N GLU A 627 23.68 -3.36 -14.18
CA GLU A 627 22.97 -3.42 -15.47
C GLU A 627 21.97 -4.57 -15.53
N THR A 628 21.03 -4.52 -14.58
CA THR A 628 19.92 -5.47 -14.52
C THR A 628 18.56 -4.77 -14.49
N ASP A 629 17.51 -5.57 -14.57
CA ASP A 629 16.15 -5.17 -14.25
C ASP A 629 16.00 -5.21 -12.72
N ILE A 630 15.80 -4.07 -12.06
CA ILE A 630 15.91 -3.96 -10.60
C ILE A 630 14.55 -3.77 -9.92
N VAL A 631 14.40 -4.40 -8.76
CA VAL A 631 13.28 -4.17 -7.83
C VAL A 631 13.85 -3.65 -6.52
N LEU A 632 13.40 -2.46 -6.11
CA LEU A 632 13.65 -1.96 -4.77
C LEU A 632 12.52 -2.38 -3.84
N TRP A 633 12.91 -2.82 -2.65
CA TRP A 633 12.02 -3.13 -1.54
C TRP A 633 12.36 -2.15 -0.42
N TYR A 634 11.51 -1.15 -0.24
CA TYR A 634 11.71 -0.15 0.80
C TYR A 634 10.81 -0.46 1.97
N VAL A 635 11.44 -0.85 3.08
CA VAL A 635 10.80 -1.12 4.36
C VAL A 635 10.92 0.13 5.21
N PHE A 636 9.77 0.67 5.61
CA PHE A 636 9.72 1.83 6.45
C PHE A 636 8.67 1.71 7.53
N GLY A 637 8.89 2.34 8.68
CA GLY A 637 7.97 2.20 9.79
C GLY A 637 8.03 3.29 10.83
N VAL A 638 6.98 3.35 11.64
CA VAL A 638 6.83 4.24 12.79
C VAL A 638 6.79 3.42 14.07
N THR A 639 7.38 3.97 15.14
CA THR A 639 7.24 3.44 16.49
C THR A 639 6.17 4.25 17.21
N HIS A 640 5.06 3.60 17.54
CA HIS A 640 3.94 4.23 18.21
C HIS A 640 4.00 3.92 19.71
N ILE A 641 4.31 4.96 20.49
CA ILE A 641 4.10 4.97 21.93
C ILE A 641 2.75 5.67 22.15
N PRO A 642 1.66 4.93 22.44
CA PRO A 642 0.33 5.54 22.51
C PRO A 642 0.26 6.67 23.53
N ARG A 643 -0.54 7.69 23.22
CA ARG A 643 -0.79 8.84 24.11
C ARG A 643 -2.27 8.94 24.42
N LEU A 644 -2.62 9.75 25.43
CA LEU A 644 -4.03 10.00 25.77
C LEU A 644 -4.75 10.71 24.62
N GLU A 645 -4.05 11.54 23.84
CA GLU A 645 -4.60 12.23 22.67
C GLU A 645 -4.94 11.29 21.51
N ASP A 646 -4.49 10.04 21.57
CA ASP A 646 -4.83 9.03 20.57
C ASP A 646 -6.16 8.31 20.94
N TRP A 647 -6.78 8.66 22.07
CA TRP A 647 -8.04 8.13 22.58
C TRP A 647 -9.17 9.19 22.51
N PRO A 648 -10.42 8.83 22.13
CA PRO A 648 -10.91 7.49 21.76
C PRO A 648 -10.66 7.09 20.31
N VAL A 649 -10.25 8.03 19.47
CA VAL A 649 -9.89 7.83 18.07
C VAL A 649 -8.62 8.62 17.80
N MET A 650 -7.63 7.96 17.25
CA MET A 650 -6.31 8.51 16.99
C MET A 650 -6.37 9.54 15.86
N PRO A 651 -5.87 10.77 16.07
CA PRO A 651 -5.63 11.71 14.98
C PRO A 651 -4.61 11.15 13.98
N VAL A 652 -4.74 11.51 12.71
CA VAL A 652 -3.86 10.99 11.64
C VAL A 652 -2.39 11.26 11.94
N ASP A 653 -1.58 10.19 11.96
CA ASP A 653 -0.13 10.24 11.81
C ASP A 653 0.29 9.89 10.38
N ARG A 654 1.42 10.44 9.91
CA ARG A 654 1.87 10.35 8.51
C ARG A 654 3.28 9.79 8.41
N ILE A 655 3.48 8.86 7.48
CA ILE A 655 4.79 8.33 7.14
C ILE A 655 4.90 8.09 5.63
N GLY A 656 6.10 8.17 5.06
CA GLY A 656 6.26 8.06 3.61
C GLY A 656 7.69 8.22 3.13
N PHE A 657 7.85 8.39 1.83
CA PHE A 657 9.12 8.64 1.15
C PHE A 657 8.92 9.29 -0.22
N MET A 658 10.01 9.75 -0.83
CA MET A 658 9.97 10.34 -2.18
C MET A 658 10.91 9.63 -3.16
N LEU A 659 10.46 9.50 -4.40
CA LEU A 659 11.30 9.28 -5.57
C LEU A 659 11.46 10.61 -6.31
N MET A 660 12.68 11.09 -6.47
CA MET A 660 12.98 12.40 -7.06
C MET A 660 13.84 12.25 -8.31
N PRO A 661 13.61 13.00 -9.39
CA PRO A 661 14.51 13.00 -10.53
C PRO A 661 15.91 13.49 -10.11
N TYR A 662 16.95 12.76 -10.49
CA TYR A 662 18.34 13.11 -10.23
C TYR A 662 19.14 13.09 -11.53
N GLY A 663 19.36 14.29 -12.09
CA GLY A 663 19.93 14.40 -13.44
C GLY A 663 19.07 13.76 -14.54
N PHE A 664 17.81 13.38 -14.24
CA PHE A 664 16.89 12.82 -15.23
C PHE A 664 16.55 13.86 -16.31
N PHE A 665 16.20 15.08 -15.91
CA PHE A 665 15.93 16.19 -16.83
C PHE A 665 17.17 17.04 -17.08
N ASN A 666 17.17 17.81 -18.18
CA ASN A 666 18.26 18.73 -18.51
C ASN A 666 18.18 20.08 -17.77
N SER A 667 17.03 20.38 -17.18
CA SER A 667 16.75 21.56 -16.35
C SER A 667 15.55 21.23 -15.47
N SER A 668 15.10 22.18 -14.65
CA SER A 668 13.84 22.03 -13.94
C SER A 668 12.72 21.72 -14.95
N PRO A 669 11.96 20.61 -14.79
CA PRO A 669 10.84 20.27 -15.67
C PRO A 669 9.58 21.10 -15.37
N ALA A 670 9.66 21.99 -14.36
CA ALA A 670 8.56 22.82 -13.89
C ALA A 670 8.61 24.27 -14.42
N VAL A 671 9.57 24.60 -15.30
CA VAL A 671 9.75 25.98 -15.81
C VAL A 671 8.68 26.40 -16.81
N ASP A 672 8.05 25.44 -17.47
CA ASP A 672 6.98 25.65 -18.46
C ASP A 672 5.58 25.68 -17.84
N VAL A 673 5.47 25.40 -16.53
CA VAL A 673 4.24 25.66 -15.78
C VAL A 673 3.95 27.16 -15.89
N PRO A 674 2.72 27.58 -16.27
CA PRO A 674 2.40 28.99 -16.47
C PRO A 674 2.32 29.74 -15.14
N PRO A 675 2.60 31.07 -15.13
CA PRO A 675 2.34 31.90 -13.96
C PRO A 675 0.88 31.81 -13.53
N SER A 676 0.63 31.94 -12.23
CA SER A 676 -0.75 32.15 -11.75
C SER A 676 -1.24 33.51 -12.23
N ALA A 677 -2.43 33.56 -12.83
CA ALA A 677 -3.06 34.83 -13.16
C ALA A 677 -3.24 35.65 -11.87
N SER A 678 -2.77 36.90 -11.88
CA SER A 678 -3.09 37.82 -10.79
C SER A 678 -4.43 38.50 -11.08
N ASP A 679 -5.25 38.77 -10.05
CA ASP A 679 -6.52 39.50 -10.20
C ASP A 679 -6.34 40.92 -10.78
N LEU A 680 -5.10 41.43 -10.81
CA LEU A 680 -4.74 42.73 -11.41
C LEU A 680 -4.64 42.65 -12.94
N ASP A 681 -4.20 41.53 -13.51
CA ASP A 681 -4.05 41.36 -14.96
C ASP A 681 -5.41 41.33 -15.70
N LEU A 682 -6.48 40.94 -15.00
CA LEU A 682 -7.86 40.97 -15.51
C LEU A 682 -8.47 42.38 -15.53
N LYS A 683 -7.91 43.34 -14.76
CA LYS A 683 -8.37 44.73 -14.75
C LYS A 683 -7.59 45.63 -15.71
N GLU A 684 -6.32 45.33 -15.98
CA GLU A 684 -5.50 46.14 -16.90
C GLU A 684 -5.83 45.94 -18.38
N THR A 685 -6.48 44.84 -18.76
CA THR A 685 -7.01 44.67 -20.13
C THR A 685 -8.15 45.65 -20.47
N VAL A 686 -8.65 46.42 -19.51
CA VAL A 686 -9.70 47.45 -19.70
C VAL A 686 -9.14 48.88 -19.68
N VAL A 687 -7.87 49.11 -19.31
CA VAL A 687 -7.29 50.47 -19.25
C VAL A 687 -5.94 50.52 -19.96
N ALA A 688 -5.92 51.21 -21.10
CA ALA A 688 -4.71 51.47 -21.89
C ALA A 688 -3.54 51.93 -21.01
N ALA A 689 -2.41 51.23 -21.15
CA ALA A 689 -1.16 51.51 -20.46
C ALA A 689 -0.71 52.96 -20.62
N LYS A 690 -0.45 53.65 -19.49
CA LYS A 690 0.43 54.82 -19.43
C LYS A 690 1.74 54.42 -18.74
N PRO A 691 2.91 54.76 -19.29
CA PRO A 691 4.18 54.44 -18.66
C PRO A 691 4.42 55.37 -17.47
N ILE A 692 4.65 54.78 -16.29
CA ILE A 692 5.15 55.51 -15.12
C ILE A 692 6.68 55.48 -15.18
N GLN A 693 7.29 56.62 -15.55
CA GLN A 693 8.71 56.87 -15.33
C GLN A 693 8.95 57.09 -13.83
N ASN A 694 9.71 56.20 -13.18
CA ASN A 694 10.24 56.44 -11.84
C ASN A 694 11.67 57.02 -11.97
N GLU A 695 11.79 58.33 -11.77
CA GLU A 695 13.06 59.09 -11.79
C GLU A 695 13.96 58.88 -10.55
N LEU A 696 13.75 57.83 -9.75
CA LEU A 696 14.49 57.62 -8.50
C LEU A 696 15.67 56.63 -8.60
N LEU A 697 16.28 56.49 -9.79
CA LEU A 697 17.44 55.61 -10.03
C LEU A 697 18.70 56.33 -10.53
N ALA A 698 18.73 57.68 -10.51
CA ALA A 698 19.89 58.45 -10.96
C ALA A 698 20.90 58.82 -9.84
N LYS A 699 20.80 58.25 -8.62
CA LYS A 699 21.69 58.60 -7.50
C LYS A 699 22.06 57.44 -6.55
N LEU A 700 22.27 56.23 -7.06
CA LEU A 700 22.97 55.16 -6.32
C LEU A 700 23.92 54.39 -7.23
#